data_AF-A0A9Q0S6L4-F1
#
_entry.id   AF-A0A9Q0S6L4-F1
#
_cell.length_a   1.000
_cell.length_b   1.000
_cell.length_c   1.000
_cell.angle_alpha   90.00
_cell.angle_beta   90.00
_cell.angle_gamma   90.00
#
_symmetry.space_group_name_H-M   'P 1'
#
loop_
_entity.id
_entity.type
_entity.pdbx_description
1 polymer ?
#
loop_
_entity_poly.entity_id
_entity_poly.type
_entity_poly.pdbx_seq_one_letter_code
_entity_poly.pdbx_strand_id
1 'polypeptide(L)'
;MAEAEGGSEQDDVSFLRTEDMVCLSCTATGERVCLAADGFGNRHCFLENIADKNIPPDLSQCVFIIEQALSVRALQELVTATGSETGKGTGSGHRTLLYGNAILLRHNNSDMYLACLSTSSSNDKLAFDVGLQEHSQGEACWWTVHPASKQRSEGEKVRVGDDLILVSVATERYLHTTKENDLSVVNASFHVTHWSVQPFGSGISRVKYVGFVFGGDVLRFLHGGDECLTIPGTWSREPGQNIVIYEGGSVMSQARSLWRLELARTKWSGGFINWYHPMRIRHITTGRYLGVNDHNELILLRQTEASLSSTTFCLRQEKDDQKIVLEDKDLEIIGSPIIKYGDSTVILQHSESGLWLSYKSYETKKKGVGKVEEKQAVLHEEGKMDDCLIFSRSQEEESRTARVIRKCSSLFTKFINGLETLTQNRRHSMFFQTVNLSEMVMCLEDLISYFAQPEDDMEHEEKQNRFRALRNRQDLFQEEGVLNLILEAIDKINVITSQGFLAGFLVNEETGQNWELISGYLYQLLAAIIKGNHTNCAQFANSNRLNWLFSRLGSQASSEGSGMLDVLHCVLIDSPEALNMMRDEHIKVIISLLEKHGRDPKVLDVLCSLCVGNGVAVRSSQNNICDYLLPGKNLLLQTQLVDHVASIRPNIFVGRVEGSSMYQKWYFEITVDHIEQTTHMTPHLRIGWANTSGYVPYPGGGKKWGGNGVGDDLYSFGFDGAFLWTGGKNTAVLTNLPSEPYIRKNDVVGVALDLTVPIIYFTFNGSRVRSNFRNFNLDGMFFPVMSCSSKLSCRFLLGGDHGRLKYAPPLGFSPLVQCLMPHQVLSLDPCFYFGNLNKNVLSGPFLIEDDTPFVPNPVDTSNVALPSSVDTIKEKLAENIHEMWALNKIDAGWTWGERRDDLHRIHPCLTQFEKLPSAEKRYDSQLAVQTLKTIIALGYYITMDKPPARIRPIRLPNEPFMQANGYKPAPLDLSAVSLTLKLEELVDQLAENTHNLWAKERIQQGWTYGLNEDSDNHRSPHLVPYAKVDEAIKKANRDTASETVRTLLVYGYNLDPPTGEGNEALLAEALRQKYAAFRTYRVERNYAVTSGKWYFEFEVLTAGPMRVGWARADCNPGSMLGADETTWAFDGYNEEKVYASSTESFGKQWVPGDVVGVFLDLVDHTI
;
A
#
# COMPACT_ATOMS: atom_id res chain seq x y z
N MET A 1 -28.43 -27.26 -69.72
CA MET A 1 -27.15 -27.97 -69.48
C MET A 1 -26.93 -28.06 -67.97
N ALA A 2 -27.76 -28.83 -67.26
CA ALA A 2 -27.87 -28.79 -65.80
C ALA A 2 -27.85 -30.21 -65.18
N GLU A 3 -27.03 -31.11 -65.72
CA GLU A 3 -26.95 -32.52 -65.27
C GLU A 3 -25.51 -33.04 -65.09
N ALA A 4 -24.51 -32.16 -64.93
CA ALA A 4 -23.10 -32.59 -64.85
C ALA A 4 -22.36 -32.31 -63.52
N GLU A 5 -23.05 -31.89 -62.45
CA GLU A 5 -22.42 -31.59 -61.13
C GLU A 5 -22.78 -32.62 -60.03
N GLY A 6 -23.19 -33.84 -60.37
CA GLY A 6 -23.55 -34.86 -59.37
C GLY A 6 -22.37 -35.49 -58.61
N GLY A 7 -21.12 -35.11 -58.89
CA GLY A 7 -19.92 -35.74 -58.33
C GLY A 7 -19.36 -35.09 -57.06
N SER A 8 -19.59 -33.80 -56.81
CA SER A 8 -18.95 -33.07 -55.71
C SER A 8 -19.68 -33.22 -54.36
N GLU A 9 -21.01 -33.37 -54.37
CA GLU A 9 -21.78 -33.48 -53.12
C GLU A 9 -21.52 -34.80 -52.37
N GLN A 10 -21.18 -35.88 -53.06
CA GLN A 10 -20.88 -37.17 -52.43
C GLN A 10 -19.51 -37.18 -51.72
N ASP A 11 -18.55 -36.41 -52.23
CA ASP A 11 -17.23 -36.19 -51.61
C ASP A 11 -17.30 -35.23 -50.40
N ASP A 12 -18.34 -34.40 -50.29
CA ASP A 12 -18.59 -33.51 -49.16
C ASP A 12 -19.14 -34.24 -47.93
N VAL A 13 -19.80 -35.39 -48.12
CA VAL A 13 -20.41 -36.20 -47.03
C VAL A 13 -19.50 -37.37 -46.60
N SER A 14 -18.47 -37.70 -47.40
CA SER A 14 -17.62 -38.88 -47.19
C SER A 14 -16.36 -38.62 -46.36
N PHE A 15 -15.88 -37.37 -46.29
CA PHE A 15 -14.63 -36.99 -45.64
C PHE A 15 -14.84 -35.84 -44.66
N LEU A 16 -14.07 -35.83 -43.56
CA LEU A 16 -14.10 -34.73 -42.59
C LEU A 16 -13.34 -33.52 -43.12
N ARG A 17 -13.88 -32.33 -42.85
CA ARG A 17 -13.26 -31.07 -43.28
C ARG A 17 -13.30 -30.02 -42.16
N THR A 18 -12.56 -28.93 -42.36
CA THR A 18 -12.65 -27.75 -41.49
C THR A 18 -14.05 -27.12 -41.59
N GLU A 19 -14.54 -26.55 -40.50
CA GLU A 19 -15.90 -26.02 -40.27
C GLU A 19 -17.00 -27.09 -40.12
N ASP A 20 -16.70 -28.39 -40.22
CA ASP A 20 -17.68 -29.43 -39.91
C ASP A 20 -17.90 -29.56 -38.39
N MET A 21 -19.15 -29.83 -38.02
CA MET A 21 -19.55 -30.09 -36.64
C MET A 21 -19.52 -31.59 -36.38
N VAL A 22 -18.76 -32.00 -35.38
CA VAL A 22 -18.50 -33.40 -35.05
C VAL A 22 -18.67 -33.69 -33.57
N CYS A 23 -19.01 -34.94 -33.27
CA CYS A 23 -19.07 -35.47 -31.92
C CYS A 23 -18.02 -36.59 -31.76
N LEU A 24 -17.26 -36.56 -30.67
CA LEU A 24 -16.25 -37.58 -30.37
C LEU A 24 -16.86 -38.66 -29.47
N SER A 25 -16.99 -39.88 -29.99
CA SER A 25 -17.58 -41.00 -29.25
C SER A 25 -16.59 -42.11 -28.97
N CYS A 26 -16.76 -42.80 -27.85
CA CYS A 26 -15.92 -43.96 -27.49
C CYS A 26 -16.74 -45.03 -26.76
N THR A 27 -16.18 -46.23 -26.68
CA THR A 27 -16.79 -47.39 -25.99
C THR A 27 -15.90 -47.95 -24.87
N ALA A 28 -14.87 -47.19 -24.46
CA ALA A 28 -13.85 -47.66 -23.53
C ALA A 28 -14.36 -47.89 -22.10
N THR A 29 -15.46 -47.23 -21.71
CA THR A 29 -16.08 -47.34 -20.37
C THR A 29 -17.06 -48.51 -20.23
N GLY A 30 -17.24 -49.32 -21.29
CA GLY A 30 -18.21 -50.43 -21.35
C GLY A 30 -19.56 -50.05 -21.97
N GLU A 31 -19.85 -48.75 -22.07
CA GLU A 31 -21.03 -48.21 -22.75
C GLU A 31 -20.59 -47.22 -23.84
N ARG A 32 -21.47 -46.94 -24.81
CA ARG A 32 -21.19 -45.95 -25.85
C ARG A 32 -21.42 -44.54 -25.29
N VAL A 33 -20.34 -43.78 -25.15
CA VAL A 33 -20.35 -42.43 -24.58
C VAL A 33 -19.82 -41.40 -25.57
N CYS A 34 -20.13 -40.13 -25.34
CA CYS A 34 -19.66 -38.99 -26.12
C CYS A 34 -18.93 -37.99 -25.23
N LEU A 35 -17.85 -37.40 -25.74
CA LEU A 35 -17.15 -36.30 -25.07
C LEU A 35 -18.06 -35.07 -25.03
N ALA A 36 -18.24 -34.50 -23.85
CA ALA A 36 -19.08 -33.34 -23.61
C ALA A 36 -18.36 -32.32 -22.74
N ALA A 37 -18.72 -31.05 -22.90
CA ALA A 37 -18.25 -29.98 -22.04
C ALA A 37 -19.35 -28.93 -21.84
N ASP A 38 -19.39 -28.32 -20.66
CA ASP A 38 -20.31 -27.21 -20.40
C ASP A 38 -19.72 -25.89 -20.89
N GLY A 39 -18.44 -25.67 -20.58
CA GLY A 39 -17.75 -24.42 -20.75
C GLY A 39 -18.04 -23.47 -19.61
N PHE A 40 -19.23 -22.88 -19.61
CA PHE A 40 -19.65 -21.87 -18.63
C PHE A 40 -19.77 -22.47 -17.21
N GLY A 41 -19.02 -21.94 -16.25
CA GLY A 41 -18.93 -22.40 -14.86
C GLY A 41 -18.21 -23.74 -14.65
N ASN A 42 -17.93 -24.51 -15.71
CA ASN A 42 -17.14 -25.74 -15.64
C ASN A 42 -16.32 -25.92 -16.91
N ARG A 43 -14.99 -25.83 -16.76
CA ARG A 43 -14.02 -25.97 -17.85
C ARG A 43 -13.63 -27.43 -18.12
N HIS A 44 -13.89 -28.37 -17.23
CA HIS A 44 -13.53 -29.77 -17.43
C HIS A 44 -14.49 -30.47 -18.40
N CYS A 45 -13.95 -31.40 -19.19
CA CYS A 45 -14.75 -32.28 -20.02
C CYS A 45 -15.29 -33.48 -19.22
N PHE A 46 -16.47 -33.95 -19.58
CA PHE A 46 -17.11 -35.13 -19.02
C PHE A 46 -17.68 -36.01 -20.14
N LEU A 47 -18.26 -37.16 -19.79
CA LEU A 47 -18.82 -38.10 -20.75
C LEU A 47 -20.35 -38.16 -20.65
N GLU A 48 -21.03 -37.92 -21.76
CA GLU A 48 -22.47 -38.08 -21.91
C GLU A 48 -22.80 -39.47 -22.45
N ASN A 49 -23.78 -40.15 -21.86
CA ASN A 49 -24.21 -41.47 -22.32
C ASN A 49 -25.13 -41.35 -23.54
N ILE A 50 -24.78 -42.04 -24.63
CA ILE A 50 -25.57 -42.06 -25.88
C ILE A 50 -26.09 -43.46 -26.23
N ALA A 51 -25.93 -44.44 -25.34
CA ALA A 51 -26.33 -45.82 -25.57
C ALA A 51 -27.84 -46.06 -25.37
N ASP A 52 -28.45 -45.38 -24.39
CA ASP A 52 -29.88 -45.52 -24.09
C ASP A 52 -30.74 -44.70 -25.06
N LYS A 53 -31.66 -45.37 -25.78
CA LYS A 53 -32.62 -44.70 -26.68
C LYS A 53 -33.75 -43.99 -25.92
N ASN A 54 -34.07 -44.45 -24.72
CA ASN A 54 -35.19 -43.96 -23.91
C ASN A 54 -34.82 -42.70 -23.11
N ILE A 55 -33.54 -42.46 -22.87
CA ILE A 55 -33.06 -41.25 -22.22
C ILE A 55 -32.43 -40.37 -23.31
N PRO A 56 -32.98 -39.17 -23.60
CA PRO A 56 -32.39 -38.27 -24.59
C PRO A 56 -30.99 -37.82 -24.15
N PRO A 57 -29.95 -38.04 -24.97
CA PRO A 57 -28.62 -37.48 -24.70
C PRO A 57 -28.60 -35.97 -24.95
N ASP A 58 -27.87 -35.19 -24.14
CA ASP A 58 -27.67 -33.76 -24.39
C ASP A 58 -26.58 -33.53 -25.44
N LEU A 59 -26.91 -33.84 -26.70
CA LEU A 59 -25.97 -33.74 -27.82
C LEU A 59 -25.41 -32.32 -28.00
N SER A 60 -26.12 -31.27 -27.54
CA SER A 60 -25.67 -29.89 -27.72
C SER A 60 -24.35 -29.59 -27.01
N GLN A 61 -24.07 -30.24 -25.87
CA GLN A 61 -22.81 -30.11 -25.13
C GLN A 61 -21.68 -30.98 -25.71
N CYS A 62 -22.01 -31.84 -26.69
CA CYS A 62 -21.09 -32.80 -27.29
C CYS A 62 -20.51 -32.32 -28.64
N VAL A 63 -20.96 -31.18 -29.15
CA VAL A 63 -20.62 -30.71 -30.50
C VAL A 63 -19.34 -29.89 -30.49
N PHE A 64 -18.34 -30.36 -31.25
CA PHE A 64 -17.10 -29.65 -31.54
C PHE A 64 -17.03 -29.27 -33.03
N ILE A 65 -16.45 -28.12 -33.32
CA ILE A 65 -16.19 -27.61 -34.67
C ILE A 65 -14.70 -27.76 -34.93
N ILE A 66 -14.36 -28.32 -36.11
CA ILE A 66 -12.97 -28.40 -36.57
C ILE A 66 -12.60 -27.04 -37.18
N GLU A 67 -12.07 -26.12 -36.37
CA GLU A 67 -11.83 -24.75 -36.81
C GLU A 67 -10.60 -24.65 -37.72
N GLN A 68 -9.51 -25.33 -37.35
CA GLN A 68 -8.29 -25.35 -38.13
C GLN A 68 -7.69 -26.75 -38.20
N ALA A 69 -7.04 -27.04 -39.33
CA ALA A 69 -6.22 -28.21 -39.54
C ALA A 69 -4.93 -27.80 -40.24
N LEU A 70 -3.79 -27.98 -39.57
CA LEU A 70 -2.46 -27.59 -40.04
C LEU A 70 -1.51 -28.78 -40.01
N SER A 71 -0.49 -28.76 -40.86
CA SER A 71 0.65 -29.66 -40.67
C SER A 71 1.45 -29.24 -39.43
N VAL A 72 2.10 -30.18 -38.75
CA VAL A 72 2.90 -29.91 -37.53
C VAL A 72 3.96 -28.82 -37.77
N ARG A 73 4.58 -28.78 -38.96
CA ARG A 73 5.55 -27.74 -39.32
C ARG A 73 4.92 -26.35 -39.42
N ALA A 74 3.75 -26.25 -40.05
CA ALA A 74 3.02 -24.99 -40.16
C ALA A 74 2.54 -24.50 -38.78
N LEU A 75 2.20 -25.42 -37.87
CA LEU A 75 1.87 -25.06 -36.50
C LEU A 75 3.08 -24.48 -35.75
N GLN A 76 4.26 -25.08 -35.88
CA GLN A 76 5.49 -24.55 -35.27
C GLN A 76 5.84 -23.14 -35.80
N GLU A 77 5.67 -22.90 -37.10
CA GLU A 77 5.84 -21.57 -37.69
C GLU A 77 4.80 -20.57 -37.15
N LEU A 78 3.54 -20.99 -36.97
CA LEU A 78 2.49 -20.15 -36.42
C LEU A 78 2.77 -19.77 -34.95
N VAL A 79 3.14 -20.74 -34.12
CA VAL A 79 3.45 -20.52 -32.68
C VAL A 79 4.72 -19.65 -32.50
N THR A 80 5.70 -19.77 -33.39
CA THR A 80 6.90 -18.90 -33.36
C THR A 80 6.63 -17.49 -33.86
N ALA A 81 5.65 -17.31 -34.76
CA ALA A 81 5.26 -16.00 -35.29
C ALA A 81 4.34 -15.19 -34.34
N THR A 82 3.68 -15.82 -33.37
CA THR A 82 2.70 -15.16 -32.47
C THR A 82 3.27 -14.11 -31.49
N GLY A 83 4.56 -13.75 -31.59
CA GLY A 83 5.13 -12.59 -30.90
C GLY A 83 4.75 -11.22 -31.51
N SER A 84 4.06 -11.17 -32.65
CA SER A 84 3.53 -9.95 -33.26
C SER A 84 2.00 -9.97 -33.31
N GLU A 85 1.37 -8.98 -32.71
CA GLU A 85 -0.08 -8.83 -32.60
C GLU A 85 -0.85 -8.90 -33.92
N THR A 86 -2.08 -9.42 -33.84
CA THR A 86 -3.16 -9.33 -34.84
C THR A 86 -2.91 -9.97 -36.21
N GLY A 87 -2.99 -11.29 -36.25
CA GLY A 87 -3.09 -12.05 -37.50
C GLY A 87 -4.36 -12.90 -37.56
N LYS A 88 -5.51 -12.33 -37.95
CA LYS A 88 -6.57 -13.09 -38.65
C LYS A 88 -6.07 -13.48 -40.05
N GLY A 89 -4.93 -14.15 -40.11
CA GLY A 89 -4.16 -14.41 -41.32
C GLY A 89 -4.11 -15.90 -41.62
N THR A 90 -4.69 -16.28 -42.76
CA THR A 90 -4.60 -17.59 -43.44
C THR A 90 -5.64 -18.67 -43.11
N GLY A 91 -6.88 -18.30 -42.80
CA GLY A 91 -8.02 -19.23 -42.88
C GLY A 91 -8.41 -19.53 -44.34
N SER A 92 -7.64 -20.34 -45.07
CA SER A 92 -8.10 -20.85 -46.36
C SER A 92 -9.13 -21.96 -46.11
N GLY A 93 -10.34 -21.77 -46.65
CA GLY A 93 -11.56 -22.48 -46.27
C GLY A 93 -11.60 -23.99 -46.49
N HIS A 94 -12.67 -24.60 -45.97
CA HIS A 94 -13.15 -25.99 -46.13
C HIS A 94 -12.11 -27.05 -46.55
N ARG A 95 -11.00 -27.16 -45.82
CA ARG A 95 -9.90 -28.10 -46.11
C ARG A 95 -10.24 -29.50 -45.65
N THR A 96 -9.81 -30.53 -46.39
CA THR A 96 -9.95 -31.93 -45.98
C THR A 96 -8.95 -32.27 -44.87
N LEU A 97 -9.42 -32.97 -43.84
CA LEU A 97 -8.60 -33.46 -42.75
C LEU A 97 -7.74 -34.65 -43.20
N LEU A 98 -6.44 -34.63 -42.90
CA LEU A 98 -5.49 -35.70 -43.17
C LEU A 98 -4.97 -36.28 -41.85
N TYR A 99 -4.66 -37.58 -41.84
CA TYR A 99 -3.88 -38.18 -40.74
C TYR A 99 -2.50 -37.51 -40.66
N GLY A 100 -2.10 -37.12 -39.44
CA GLY A 100 -0.84 -36.45 -39.13
C GLY A 100 -0.96 -34.93 -39.02
N ASN A 101 -2.11 -34.36 -39.36
CA ASN A 101 -2.38 -32.94 -39.12
C ASN A 101 -2.65 -32.69 -37.63
N ALA A 102 -2.25 -31.50 -37.18
CA ALA A 102 -2.70 -30.91 -35.93
C ALA A 102 -4.05 -30.21 -36.17
N ILE A 103 -5.04 -30.52 -35.34
CA ILE A 103 -6.37 -29.94 -35.38
C ILE A 103 -6.62 -29.05 -34.17
N LEU A 104 -7.44 -28.03 -34.39
CA LEU A 104 -7.98 -27.15 -33.37
C LEU A 104 -9.49 -27.41 -33.27
N LEU A 105 -9.94 -27.85 -32.10
CA LEU A 105 -11.35 -28.16 -31.83
C LEU A 105 -11.96 -27.04 -30.97
N ARG A 106 -12.98 -26.37 -31.51
CA ARG A 106 -13.77 -25.38 -30.79
C ARG A 106 -15.10 -25.98 -30.35
N HIS A 107 -15.45 -25.84 -29.08
CA HIS A 107 -16.75 -26.25 -28.58
C HIS A 107 -17.84 -25.29 -29.08
N ASN A 108 -18.81 -25.80 -29.84
CA ASN A 108 -19.84 -25.00 -30.53
C ASN A 108 -20.62 -24.07 -29.61
N ASN A 109 -20.76 -24.49 -28.36
CA ASN A 109 -21.74 -23.97 -27.44
C ASN A 109 -21.16 -22.89 -26.48
N SER A 110 -19.83 -22.85 -26.32
CA SER A 110 -19.13 -21.89 -25.46
C SER A 110 -18.07 -21.07 -26.18
N ASP A 111 -17.80 -21.36 -27.46
CA ASP A 111 -16.72 -20.78 -28.26
C ASP A 111 -15.31 -20.95 -27.67
N MET A 112 -15.12 -21.93 -26.80
CA MET A 112 -13.83 -22.23 -26.19
C MET A 112 -13.16 -23.41 -26.88
N TYR A 113 -11.83 -23.47 -26.79
CA TYR A 113 -11.00 -24.48 -27.44
C TYR A 113 -10.71 -25.65 -26.51
N LEU A 114 -10.75 -26.87 -27.04
CA LEU A 114 -10.38 -28.08 -26.29
C LEU A 114 -8.87 -28.11 -26.06
N ALA A 115 -8.46 -28.11 -24.79
CA ALA A 115 -7.07 -28.03 -24.38
C ALA A 115 -6.70 -29.09 -23.34
N CYS A 116 -5.41 -29.44 -23.33
CA CYS A 116 -4.80 -30.17 -22.23
C CYS A 116 -4.39 -29.17 -21.13
N LEU A 117 -5.02 -29.27 -19.96
CA LEU A 117 -4.80 -28.37 -18.83
C LEU A 117 -3.55 -28.79 -18.06
N SER A 118 -2.98 -27.85 -17.28
CA SER A 118 -1.85 -28.15 -16.39
C SER A 118 -2.27 -28.80 -15.06
N THR A 119 -3.57 -28.92 -14.80
CA THR A 119 -4.12 -29.53 -13.58
C THR A 119 -4.19 -31.05 -13.71
N SER A 120 -4.23 -31.75 -12.58
CA SER A 120 -4.38 -33.20 -12.52
C SER A 120 -5.36 -33.58 -11.41
N SER A 121 -6.53 -34.08 -11.79
CA SER A 121 -7.60 -34.50 -10.88
C SER A 121 -7.71 -36.03 -10.72
N SER A 122 -7.08 -36.82 -11.59
CA SER A 122 -7.13 -38.28 -11.55
C SER A 122 -6.15 -38.91 -10.54
N ASN A 123 -6.38 -40.19 -10.20
CA ASN A 123 -5.44 -40.97 -9.39
C ASN A 123 -4.07 -41.16 -10.07
N ASP A 124 -4.04 -41.13 -11.40
CA ASP A 124 -2.80 -41.09 -12.17
C ASP A 124 -2.16 -39.70 -12.08
N LYS A 125 -1.05 -39.60 -11.33
CA LYS A 125 -0.28 -38.35 -11.17
C LYS A 125 0.41 -37.89 -12.45
N LEU A 126 0.53 -38.77 -13.45
CA LEU A 126 1.07 -38.49 -14.76
C LEU A 126 -0.02 -38.34 -15.81
N ALA A 127 -1.26 -38.07 -15.39
CA ALA A 127 -2.31 -37.62 -16.29
C ALA A 127 -2.53 -36.12 -16.11
N PHE A 128 -2.97 -35.46 -17.18
CA PHE A 128 -3.39 -34.07 -17.17
C PHE A 128 -4.89 -33.99 -17.43
N ASP A 129 -5.58 -33.05 -16.83
CA ASP A 129 -7.01 -32.89 -17.09
C ASP A 129 -7.23 -32.35 -18.51
N VAL A 130 -8.32 -32.77 -19.13
CA VAL A 130 -8.75 -32.22 -20.43
C VAL A 130 -9.93 -31.30 -20.19
N GLY A 131 -9.86 -30.11 -20.77
CA GLY A 131 -10.87 -29.09 -20.57
C GLY A 131 -10.92 -28.06 -21.68
N LEU A 132 -11.64 -26.97 -21.43
CA LEU A 132 -11.84 -25.88 -22.36
C LEU A 132 -11.05 -24.63 -21.94
N GLN A 133 -10.45 -23.95 -22.91
CA GLN A 133 -9.73 -22.69 -22.72
C GLN A 133 -10.28 -21.62 -23.67
N GLU A 134 -10.37 -20.37 -23.22
CA GLU A 134 -10.94 -19.27 -24.02
C GLU A 134 -10.05 -18.84 -25.18
N HIS A 135 -8.73 -18.93 -25.01
CA HIS A 135 -7.76 -18.50 -26.00
C HIS A 135 -7.12 -19.71 -26.67
N SER A 136 -6.94 -19.65 -27.99
CA SER A 136 -6.22 -20.66 -28.79
C SER A 136 -4.69 -20.47 -28.77
N GLN A 137 -4.18 -19.62 -27.88
CA GLN A 137 -2.76 -19.28 -27.81
C GLN A 137 -1.94 -20.44 -27.24
N GLY A 138 -0.84 -20.78 -27.92
CA GLY A 138 0.08 -21.85 -27.52
C GLY A 138 -0.28 -23.22 -28.06
N GLU A 139 0.50 -24.22 -27.65
CA GLU A 139 0.42 -25.60 -28.17
C GLU A 139 -0.62 -26.47 -27.45
N ALA A 140 -1.13 -26.03 -26.30
CA ALA A 140 -2.01 -26.83 -25.44
C ALA A 140 -3.39 -27.13 -26.05
N CYS A 141 -3.89 -26.27 -26.95
CA CYS A 141 -5.17 -26.42 -27.64
C CYS A 141 -5.10 -27.32 -28.90
N TRP A 142 -3.89 -27.74 -29.30
CA TRP A 142 -3.67 -28.48 -30.54
C TRP A 142 -3.56 -29.98 -30.30
N TRP A 143 -4.23 -30.74 -31.15
CA TRP A 143 -4.26 -32.21 -31.09
C TRP A 143 -3.84 -32.81 -32.44
N THR A 144 -2.87 -33.73 -32.47
CA THR A 144 -2.55 -34.46 -33.70
C THR A 144 -3.46 -35.67 -33.87
N VAL A 145 -3.86 -35.91 -35.13
CA VAL A 145 -4.77 -37.00 -35.49
C VAL A 145 -3.98 -38.18 -36.06
N HIS A 146 -4.00 -39.31 -35.39
CA HIS A 146 -3.33 -40.54 -35.82
C HIS A 146 -4.32 -41.67 -36.13
N PRO A 147 -4.01 -42.57 -37.09
CA PRO A 147 -4.88 -43.69 -37.42
C PRO A 147 -4.87 -44.75 -36.30
N ALA A 148 -6.05 -45.25 -35.92
CA ALA A 148 -6.19 -46.26 -34.87
C ALA A 148 -5.59 -47.64 -35.25
N SER A 149 -5.48 -47.94 -36.54
CA SER A 149 -4.95 -49.21 -37.04
C SER A 149 -4.08 -49.01 -38.27
N LYS A 150 -3.27 -50.03 -38.61
CA LYS A 150 -2.42 -50.05 -39.81
C LYS A 150 -3.19 -50.08 -41.15
N GLN A 151 -4.53 -50.06 -41.13
CA GLN A 151 -5.35 -50.00 -42.34
C GLN A 151 -5.33 -48.62 -43.03
N ARG A 152 -4.90 -47.58 -42.31
CA ARG A 152 -4.73 -46.21 -42.79
C ARG A 152 -3.29 -45.77 -42.51
N SER A 153 -2.79 -44.84 -43.32
CA SER A 153 -1.45 -44.27 -43.18
C SER A 153 -1.48 -42.74 -43.07
N GLU A 154 -0.43 -42.17 -42.50
CA GLU A 154 -0.22 -40.72 -42.38
C GLU A 154 -0.31 -40.05 -43.76
N GLY A 155 -1.04 -38.93 -43.85
CA GLY A 155 -1.31 -38.23 -45.10
C GLY A 155 -2.55 -38.69 -45.88
N GLU A 156 -3.21 -39.79 -45.49
CA GLU A 156 -4.51 -40.18 -46.04
C GLU A 156 -5.65 -39.29 -45.51
N LYS A 157 -6.71 -39.15 -46.31
CA LYS A 157 -7.92 -38.39 -45.94
C LYS A 157 -8.72 -39.14 -44.87
N VAL A 158 -9.12 -38.45 -43.81
CA VAL A 158 -9.94 -39.01 -42.73
C VAL A 158 -11.39 -39.15 -43.19
N ARG A 159 -11.94 -40.38 -43.13
CA ARG A 159 -13.33 -40.64 -43.52
C ARG A 159 -14.27 -40.51 -42.33
N VAL A 160 -15.53 -40.21 -42.62
CA VAL A 160 -16.60 -40.19 -41.61
C VAL A 160 -16.75 -41.59 -40.99
N GLY A 161 -16.66 -41.67 -39.66
CA GLY A 161 -16.76 -42.93 -38.91
C GLY A 161 -15.45 -43.72 -38.76
N ASP A 162 -14.32 -43.22 -39.27
CA ASP A 162 -13.01 -43.79 -38.93
C ASP A 162 -12.70 -43.61 -37.42
N ASP A 163 -12.03 -44.59 -36.82
CA ASP A 163 -11.53 -44.49 -35.44
C ASP A 163 -10.19 -43.75 -35.41
N LEU A 164 -10.10 -42.74 -34.55
CA LEU A 164 -8.95 -41.85 -34.42
C LEU A 164 -8.26 -42.01 -33.06
N ILE A 165 -6.97 -41.71 -33.05
CA ILE A 165 -6.18 -41.47 -31.85
C ILE A 165 -5.82 -39.99 -31.83
N LEU A 166 -6.18 -39.29 -30.76
CA LEU A 166 -5.86 -37.87 -30.56
C LEU A 166 -4.72 -37.74 -29.56
N VAL A 167 -3.66 -37.01 -29.93
CA VAL A 167 -2.47 -36.77 -29.09
C VAL A 167 -2.29 -35.27 -28.90
N SER A 168 -2.11 -34.82 -27.67
CA SER A 168 -1.85 -33.41 -27.37
C SER A 168 -0.47 -33.02 -27.90
N VAL A 169 -0.37 -31.88 -28.60
CA VAL A 169 0.91 -31.37 -29.11
C VAL A 169 1.83 -30.94 -27.95
N ALA A 170 1.29 -30.27 -26.94
CA ALA A 170 2.09 -29.74 -25.83
C ALA A 170 2.65 -30.79 -24.88
N THR A 171 1.90 -31.87 -24.64
CA THR A 171 2.24 -32.87 -23.61
C THR A 171 2.60 -34.23 -24.17
N GLU A 172 2.40 -34.44 -25.47
CA GLU A 172 2.56 -35.73 -26.17
C GLU A 172 1.74 -36.88 -25.52
N ARG A 173 0.66 -36.54 -24.81
CA ARG A 173 -0.24 -37.52 -24.17
C ARG A 173 -1.49 -37.77 -25.01
N TYR A 174 -2.01 -39.00 -24.93
CA TYR A 174 -3.23 -39.41 -25.62
C TYR A 174 -4.46 -38.88 -24.89
N LEU A 175 -5.48 -38.48 -25.64
CA LEU A 175 -6.81 -38.23 -25.09
C LEU A 175 -7.40 -39.56 -24.60
N HIS A 176 -7.44 -39.72 -23.29
CA HIS A 176 -7.79 -40.96 -22.61
C HIS A 176 -9.07 -40.82 -21.79
N THR A 177 -9.72 -41.95 -21.55
CA THR A 177 -10.86 -42.01 -20.64
C THR A 177 -10.88 -43.34 -19.90
N THR A 178 -11.18 -43.26 -18.61
CA THR A 178 -11.29 -44.39 -17.69
C THR A 178 -12.47 -44.20 -16.76
N LYS A 179 -12.89 -45.30 -16.13
CA LYS A 179 -13.87 -45.27 -15.04
C LYS A 179 -13.12 -45.41 -13.71
N GLU A 180 -13.04 -44.34 -12.94
CA GLU A 180 -12.43 -44.30 -11.60
C GLU A 180 -13.53 -44.14 -10.55
N ASN A 181 -13.60 -45.03 -9.55
CA ASN A 181 -14.61 -44.97 -8.47
C ASN A 181 -16.07 -44.81 -8.97
N ASP A 182 -16.42 -45.55 -10.03
CA ASP A 182 -17.70 -45.46 -10.74
C ASP A 182 -18.00 -44.16 -11.50
N LEU A 183 -17.07 -43.20 -11.50
CA LEU A 183 -17.13 -41.96 -12.30
C LEU A 183 -16.27 -42.09 -13.55
N SER A 184 -16.83 -41.73 -14.69
CA SER A 184 -16.09 -41.69 -15.95
C SER A 184 -15.28 -40.38 -16.03
N VAL A 185 -13.96 -40.49 -16.09
CA VAL A 185 -13.03 -39.35 -16.14
C VAL A 185 -12.42 -39.26 -17.55
N VAL A 186 -12.19 -38.03 -18.00
CA VAL A 186 -11.48 -37.73 -19.26
C VAL A 186 -10.19 -37.01 -18.91
N ASN A 187 -9.06 -37.59 -19.31
CA ASN A 187 -7.74 -37.04 -19.04
C ASN A 187 -6.80 -37.26 -20.24
N ALA A 188 -5.64 -36.63 -20.21
CA ALA A 188 -4.56 -36.84 -21.15
C ALA A 188 -3.48 -37.70 -20.47
N SER A 189 -3.32 -38.94 -20.93
CA SER A 189 -2.46 -39.97 -20.30
C SER A 189 -1.66 -40.76 -21.36
N PHE A 190 -0.78 -41.66 -20.93
CA PHE A 190 -0.03 -42.56 -21.82
C PHE A 190 -0.88 -43.71 -22.40
N HIS A 191 -2.12 -43.88 -21.94
CA HIS A 191 -3.01 -44.92 -22.42
C HIS A 191 -3.83 -44.46 -23.63
N VAL A 192 -3.84 -45.28 -24.67
CA VAL A 192 -4.55 -44.99 -25.92
C VAL A 192 -6.04 -45.30 -25.77
N THR A 193 -6.88 -44.37 -26.20
CA THR A 193 -8.33 -44.58 -26.40
C THR A 193 -8.68 -44.35 -27.86
N HIS A 194 -9.53 -45.23 -28.40
CA HIS A 194 -10.09 -45.08 -29.74
C HIS A 194 -11.31 -44.15 -29.72
N TRP A 195 -11.24 -43.06 -30.48
CA TRP A 195 -12.31 -42.08 -30.63
C TRP A 195 -12.92 -42.17 -32.02
N SER A 196 -14.19 -42.54 -32.10
CA SER A 196 -14.96 -42.56 -33.35
C SER A 196 -15.61 -41.20 -33.57
N VAL A 197 -15.32 -40.56 -34.71
CA VAL A 197 -15.89 -39.26 -35.07
C VAL A 197 -17.24 -39.43 -35.75
N GLN A 198 -18.27 -38.88 -35.12
CA GLN A 198 -19.63 -38.87 -35.67
C GLN A 198 -19.94 -37.50 -36.27
N PRO A 199 -20.49 -37.44 -37.50
CA PRO A 199 -20.89 -36.18 -38.09
C PRO A 199 -22.19 -35.70 -37.42
N PHE A 200 -22.16 -34.48 -36.88
CA PHE A 200 -23.36 -33.82 -36.34
C PHE A 200 -24.06 -33.02 -37.44
N GLY A 201 -23.30 -32.23 -38.20
CA GLY A 201 -23.76 -31.47 -39.35
C GLY A 201 -22.59 -30.83 -40.08
N SER A 202 -22.82 -30.31 -41.29
CA SER A 202 -21.77 -29.66 -42.09
C SER A 202 -21.87 -28.14 -42.02
N GLY A 203 -20.72 -27.48 -41.81
CA GLY A 203 -20.62 -26.03 -41.76
C GLY A 203 -21.03 -25.37 -43.08
N ILE A 204 -20.64 -25.95 -44.23
CA ILE A 204 -20.98 -25.40 -45.56
C ILE A 204 -22.49 -25.37 -45.79
N SER A 205 -23.20 -26.41 -45.35
CA SER A 205 -24.64 -26.51 -45.50
C SER A 205 -25.34 -25.42 -44.70
N ARG A 206 -24.87 -25.12 -43.49
CA ARG A 206 -25.42 -24.03 -42.68
C ARG A 206 -25.18 -22.65 -43.30
N VAL A 207 -24.00 -22.41 -43.85
CA VAL A 207 -23.66 -21.13 -44.51
C VAL A 207 -24.43 -20.94 -45.83
N LYS A 208 -24.61 -22.02 -46.60
CA LYS A 208 -25.31 -21.97 -47.90
C LYS A 208 -26.83 -21.84 -47.76
N TYR A 209 -27.43 -22.45 -46.73
CA TYR A 209 -28.88 -22.56 -46.56
C TYR A 209 -29.40 -21.86 -45.30
N VAL A 210 -28.97 -20.61 -45.04
CA VAL A 210 -29.29 -19.83 -43.82
C VAL A 210 -30.79 -19.68 -43.53
N GLY A 211 -31.64 -19.68 -44.57
CA GLY A 211 -33.10 -19.52 -44.43
C GLY A 211 -33.88 -20.79 -44.05
N PHE A 212 -33.21 -21.94 -43.96
CA PHE A 212 -33.84 -23.23 -43.66
C PHE A 212 -33.59 -23.68 -42.23
N VAL A 213 -34.49 -24.53 -41.71
CA VAL A 213 -34.45 -25.02 -40.33
C VAL A 213 -33.57 -26.27 -40.22
N PHE A 214 -32.58 -26.20 -39.33
CA PHE A 214 -31.72 -27.34 -38.99
C PHE A 214 -32.08 -27.95 -37.64
N GLY A 215 -31.78 -29.24 -37.48
CA GLY A 215 -31.80 -29.89 -36.18
C GLY A 215 -30.78 -29.22 -35.24
N GLY A 216 -31.17 -29.08 -33.98
CA GLY A 216 -30.42 -28.38 -32.95
C GLY A 216 -30.61 -26.86 -32.92
N ASP A 217 -31.29 -26.26 -33.91
CA ASP A 217 -31.58 -24.82 -33.90
C ASP A 217 -32.55 -24.44 -32.78
N VAL A 218 -32.36 -23.24 -32.23
CA VAL A 218 -33.25 -22.63 -31.25
C VAL A 218 -34.17 -21.63 -31.95
N LEU A 219 -35.48 -21.77 -31.75
CA LEU A 219 -36.50 -21.01 -32.45
C LEU A 219 -37.74 -20.78 -31.60
N ARG A 220 -38.64 -19.93 -32.11
CA ARG A 220 -39.97 -19.66 -31.53
C ARG A 220 -41.05 -20.23 -32.44
N PHE A 221 -42.07 -20.84 -31.84
CA PHE A 221 -43.28 -21.26 -32.54
C PHE A 221 -44.27 -20.11 -32.53
N LEU A 222 -44.60 -19.57 -33.70
CA LEU A 222 -45.62 -18.53 -33.87
C LEU A 222 -46.94 -19.17 -34.31
N HIS A 223 -48.03 -18.73 -33.69
CA HIS A 223 -49.40 -19.13 -33.99
C HIS A 223 -50.21 -17.88 -34.36
N GLY A 224 -50.92 -17.91 -35.50
CA GLY A 224 -51.77 -16.80 -35.93
C GLY A 224 -51.07 -15.45 -36.18
N GLY A 225 -49.73 -15.42 -36.21
CA GLY A 225 -48.91 -14.21 -36.44
C GLY A 225 -48.54 -13.44 -35.16
N ASP A 226 -49.42 -13.37 -34.17
CA ASP A 226 -49.27 -12.51 -32.98
C ASP A 226 -49.04 -13.27 -31.65
N GLU A 227 -49.20 -14.60 -31.65
CA GLU A 227 -49.04 -15.44 -30.45
C GLU A 227 -47.85 -16.39 -30.59
N CYS A 228 -47.21 -16.73 -29.47
CA CYS A 228 -46.14 -17.72 -29.45
C CYS A 228 -46.37 -18.82 -28.41
N LEU A 229 -45.88 -20.03 -28.72
CA LEU A 229 -45.92 -21.16 -27.77
C LEU A 229 -44.91 -20.91 -26.64
N THR A 230 -45.38 -20.91 -25.39
CA THR A 230 -44.58 -20.54 -24.23
C THR A 230 -45.06 -21.27 -22.97
N ILE A 231 -44.32 -21.10 -21.87
CA ILE A 231 -44.76 -21.45 -20.52
C ILE A 231 -45.29 -20.21 -19.76
N PRO A 232 -46.22 -20.40 -18.79
CA PRO A 232 -46.66 -19.33 -17.89
C PRO A 232 -45.49 -18.77 -17.06
N GLY A 233 -45.51 -17.47 -16.74
CA GLY A 233 -44.50 -16.87 -15.85
C GLY A 233 -44.50 -17.45 -14.42
N THR A 234 -45.62 -18.03 -13.98
CA THR A 234 -45.74 -18.74 -12.69
C THR A 234 -45.55 -20.25 -12.81
N TRP A 235 -44.92 -20.71 -13.89
CA TRP A 235 -44.75 -22.14 -14.12
C TRP A 235 -43.99 -22.80 -12.95
N SER A 236 -44.51 -23.94 -12.49
CA SER A 236 -43.89 -24.72 -11.43
C SER A 236 -44.03 -26.22 -11.68
N ARG A 237 -43.41 -27.00 -10.80
CA ARG A 237 -43.43 -28.46 -10.84
C ARG A 237 -44.74 -29.05 -10.32
N GLU A 238 -45.57 -28.23 -9.68
CA GLU A 238 -46.80 -28.70 -9.04
C GLU A 238 -47.84 -29.14 -10.09
N PRO A 239 -48.60 -30.21 -9.81
CA PRO A 239 -49.68 -30.66 -10.69
C PRO A 239 -50.65 -29.52 -10.98
N GLY A 240 -50.91 -29.23 -12.26
CA GLY A 240 -51.76 -28.13 -12.71
C GLY A 240 -51.04 -26.82 -13.06
N GLN A 241 -49.77 -26.64 -12.66
CA GLN A 241 -48.93 -25.50 -13.09
C GLN A 241 -47.91 -25.87 -14.18
N ASN A 242 -47.67 -27.17 -14.38
CA ASN A 242 -46.84 -27.69 -15.47
C ASN A 242 -47.63 -27.77 -16.79
N ILE A 243 -48.02 -26.61 -17.32
CA ILE A 243 -48.82 -26.48 -18.55
C ILE A 243 -48.07 -25.66 -19.61
N VAL A 244 -48.47 -25.84 -20.87
CA VAL A 244 -48.00 -25.06 -22.02
C VAL A 244 -49.13 -24.19 -22.55
N ILE A 245 -48.84 -22.93 -22.86
CA ILE A 245 -49.82 -21.92 -23.27
C ILE A 245 -49.37 -21.19 -24.54
N TYR A 246 -50.31 -20.50 -25.19
CA TYR A 246 -50.00 -19.48 -26.18
C TYR A 246 -50.17 -18.10 -25.54
N GLU A 247 -49.15 -17.25 -25.68
CA GLU A 247 -49.15 -15.87 -25.19
C GLU A 247 -48.58 -14.95 -26.26
N GLY A 248 -49.24 -13.81 -26.47
CA GLY A 248 -48.77 -12.76 -27.39
C GLY A 248 -48.06 -11.61 -26.67
N GLY A 249 -47.55 -10.65 -27.44
CA GLY A 249 -46.94 -9.42 -26.91
C GLY A 249 -45.47 -9.60 -26.50
N SER A 250 -45.09 -9.13 -25.31
CA SER A 250 -43.69 -9.07 -24.86
C SER A 250 -43.01 -10.43 -24.74
N VAL A 251 -43.77 -11.53 -24.72
CA VAL A 251 -43.22 -12.89 -24.61
C VAL A 251 -42.44 -13.30 -25.85
N MET A 252 -42.71 -12.67 -26.99
CA MET A 252 -41.98 -12.92 -28.24
C MET A 252 -40.51 -12.50 -28.16
N SER A 253 -40.14 -11.61 -27.24
CA SER A 253 -38.75 -11.23 -26.96
C SER A 253 -38.17 -11.90 -25.71
N GLN A 254 -38.96 -12.68 -24.98
CA GLN A 254 -38.55 -13.34 -23.73
C GLN A 254 -37.85 -14.68 -23.99
N ALA A 255 -37.08 -15.16 -23.01
CA ALA A 255 -36.40 -16.45 -23.09
C ALA A 255 -37.34 -17.65 -22.92
N ARG A 256 -38.45 -17.51 -22.18
CA ARG A 256 -39.48 -18.56 -21.98
C ARG A 256 -40.25 -19.01 -23.23
N SER A 257 -40.09 -18.33 -24.37
CA SER A 257 -40.67 -18.75 -25.67
C SER A 257 -39.68 -19.52 -26.55
N LEU A 258 -38.45 -19.77 -26.07
CA LEU A 258 -37.40 -20.43 -26.83
C LEU A 258 -37.44 -21.96 -26.71
N TRP A 259 -37.50 -22.60 -27.88
CA TRP A 259 -37.53 -24.05 -28.01
C TRP A 259 -36.42 -24.53 -28.93
N ARG A 260 -35.90 -25.72 -28.67
CA ARG A 260 -34.92 -26.41 -29.51
C ARG A 260 -35.54 -27.65 -30.12
N LEU A 261 -35.31 -27.82 -31.42
CA LEU A 261 -35.74 -29.01 -32.15
C LEU A 261 -34.58 -30.01 -32.19
N GLU A 262 -34.74 -31.18 -31.61
CA GLU A 262 -33.72 -32.23 -31.58
C GLU A 262 -34.22 -33.44 -32.37
N LEU A 263 -33.58 -33.79 -33.49
CA LEU A 263 -33.95 -34.99 -34.25
C LEU A 263 -33.70 -36.23 -33.39
N ALA A 264 -34.61 -37.21 -33.42
CA ALA A 264 -34.53 -38.43 -32.59
C ALA A 264 -33.50 -39.45 -33.14
N ARG A 265 -32.27 -38.99 -33.41
CA ARG A 265 -31.14 -39.76 -33.95
C ARG A 265 -29.81 -39.19 -33.44
N THR A 266 -28.74 -39.98 -33.47
CA THR A 266 -27.41 -39.54 -33.01
C THR A 266 -26.53 -38.98 -34.14
N LYS A 267 -26.47 -39.65 -35.28
CA LYS A 267 -25.76 -39.16 -36.48
C LYS A 267 -26.60 -38.15 -37.24
N TRP A 268 -25.96 -37.13 -37.82
CA TRP A 268 -26.60 -36.08 -38.62
C TRP A 268 -27.78 -35.40 -37.90
N SER A 269 -27.73 -35.33 -36.56
CA SER A 269 -28.77 -34.69 -35.75
C SER A 269 -28.86 -33.19 -35.97
N GLY A 270 -27.80 -32.56 -36.49
CA GLY A 270 -27.76 -31.19 -37.00
C GLY A 270 -28.09 -31.02 -38.48
N GLY A 271 -28.70 -32.04 -39.12
CA GLY A 271 -29.15 -32.00 -40.51
C GLY A 271 -30.42 -31.17 -40.74
N PHE A 272 -30.92 -31.13 -41.97
CA PHE A 272 -32.18 -30.47 -42.31
C PHE A 272 -33.37 -31.16 -41.65
N ILE A 273 -34.33 -30.36 -41.18
CA ILE A 273 -35.61 -30.89 -40.70
C ILE A 273 -36.54 -31.11 -41.91
N ASN A 274 -36.97 -32.36 -42.09
CA ASN A 274 -37.89 -32.80 -43.14
C ASN A 274 -39.27 -33.18 -42.57
N TRP A 275 -40.26 -33.30 -43.45
CA TRP A 275 -41.58 -33.86 -43.12
C TRP A 275 -41.44 -35.30 -42.61
N TYR A 276 -42.32 -35.68 -41.68
CA TYR A 276 -42.38 -37.03 -41.08
C TYR A 276 -41.16 -37.46 -40.25
N HIS A 277 -40.11 -36.66 -40.16
CA HIS A 277 -38.96 -36.98 -39.31
C HIS A 277 -39.34 -36.87 -37.82
N PRO A 278 -39.07 -37.91 -37.00
CA PRO A 278 -39.31 -37.87 -35.57
C PRO A 278 -38.34 -36.92 -34.88
N MET A 279 -38.86 -35.99 -34.09
CA MET A 279 -38.09 -35.01 -33.31
C MET A 279 -38.63 -34.85 -31.90
N ARG A 280 -37.72 -34.53 -30.98
CA ARG A 280 -38.02 -34.08 -29.62
C ARG A 280 -37.96 -32.56 -29.57
N ILE A 281 -38.87 -31.96 -28.80
CA ILE A 281 -38.92 -30.50 -28.62
C ILE A 281 -38.49 -30.20 -27.19
N ARG A 282 -37.41 -29.44 -27.04
CA ARG A 282 -36.82 -29.12 -25.74
C ARG A 282 -37.01 -27.64 -25.41
N HIS A 283 -37.51 -27.36 -24.22
CA HIS A 283 -37.60 -26.00 -23.69
C HIS A 283 -36.23 -25.56 -23.14
N ILE A 284 -35.71 -24.41 -23.57
CA ILE A 284 -34.33 -24.01 -23.27
C ILE A 284 -34.13 -23.63 -21.79
N THR A 285 -34.96 -22.73 -21.24
CA THR A 285 -34.71 -22.18 -19.89
C THR A 285 -34.97 -23.21 -18.79
N THR A 286 -35.99 -24.06 -18.94
CA THR A 286 -36.29 -25.14 -17.98
C THR A 286 -35.48 -26.42 -18.25
N GLY A 287 -35.01 -26.62 -19.47
CA GLY A 287 -34.26 -27.81 -19.88
C GLY A 287 -35.06 -29.08 -20.05
N ARG A 288 -36.39 -28.97 -20.09
CA ARG A 288 -37.33 -30.10 -20.13
C ARG A 288 -37.82 -30.37 -21.54
N TYR A 289 -38.31 -31.58 -21.78
CA TYR A 289 -38.86 -31.99 -23.06
C TYR A 289 -40.37 -31.84 -23.06
N LEU A 290 -40.92 -31.35 -24.18
CA LEU A 290 -42.34 -31.42 -24.43
C LEU A 290 -42.72 -32.90 -24.58
N GLY A 291 -43.74 -33.32 -23.85
CA GLY A 291 -44.20 -34.70 -23.91
C GLY A 291 -45.64 -34.86 -23.48
N VAL A 292 -46.10 -36.09 -23.62
CA VAL A 292 -47.48 -36.49 -23.35
C VAL A 292 -47.50 -37.43 -22.16
N ASN A 293 -48.35 -37.14 -21.17
CA ASN A 293 -48.55 -38.05 -20.04
C ASN A 293 -49.50 -39.20 -20.41
N ASP A 294 -49.66 -40.18 -19.50
CA ASP A 294 -50.58 -41.31 -19.70
C ASP A 294 -52.06 -40.90 -19.86
N HIS A 295 -52.41 -39.65 -19.53
CA HIS A 295 -53.75 -39.07 -19.66
C HIS A 295 -53.92 -38.23 -20.95
N ASN A 296 -52.98 -38.31 -21.90
CA ASN A 296 -52.94 -37.52 -23.14
C ASN A 296 -52.86 -35.99 -22.95
N GLU A 297 -52.39 -35.52 -21.80
CA GLU A 297 -52.15 -34.10 -21.55
C GLU A 297 -50.74 -33.69 -21.93
N LEU A 298 -50.60 -32.48 -22.46
CA LEU A 298 -49.33 -31.90 -22.88
C LEU A 298 -48.59 -31.27 -21.69
N ILE A 299 -47.45 -31.84 -21.31
CA ILE A 299 -46.65 -31.41 -20.16
C ILE A 299 -45.16 -31.34 -20.49
N LEU A 300 -44.36 -30.71 -19.60
CA LEU A 300 -42.91 -30.74 -19.69
C LEU A 300 -42.33 -31.85 -18.80
N LEU A 301 -41.67 -32.82 -19.43
CA LEU A 301 -41.04 -33.98 -18.81
C LEU A 301 -39.54 -33.77 -18.55
N ARG A 302 -39.01 -34.41 -17.51
CA ARG A 302 -37.56 -34.44 -17.25
C ARG A 302 -36.86 -35.40 -18.22
N GLN A 303 -35.55 -35.21 -18.40
CA GLN A 303 -34.71 -36.09 -19.24
C GLN A 303 -34.85 -37.57 -18.87
N THR A 304 -34.94 -37.92 -17.58
CA THR A 304 -35.08 -39.31 -17.11
C THR A 304 -36.47 -39.92 -17.38
N GLU A 305 -37.48 -39.09 -17.62
CA GLU A 305 -38.88 -39.49 -17.84
C GLU A 305 -39.27 -39.38 -19.34
N ALA A 306 -38.39 -38.80 -20.17
CA ALA A 306 -38.62 -38.44 -21.55
C ALA A 306 -38.38 -39.61 -22.53
N SER A 307 -39.19 -40.68 -22.40
CA SER A 307 -39.13 -41.82 -23.32
C SER A 307 -39.36 -41.42 -24.79
N LEU A 308 -38.86 -42.24 -25.73
CA LEU A 308 -39.13 -42.02 -27.16
C LEU A 308 -40.64 -42.01 -27.47
N SER A 309 -41.44 -42.84 -26.81
CA SER A 309 -42.89 -42.93 -27.05
C SER A 309 -43.67 -41.70 -26.59
N SER A 310 -43.18 -40.96 -25.60
CA SER A 310 -43.90 -39.83 -24.97
C SER A 310 -43.49 -38.46 -25.50
N THR A 311 -42.30 -38.34 -26.10
CA THR A 311 -41.68 -37.04 -26.45
C THR A 311 -41.43 -36.84 -27.94
N THR A 312 -41.85 -37.81 -28.79
CA THR A 312 -41.58 -37.75 -30.22
C THR A 312 -42.74 -37.11 -30.98
N PHE A 313 -42.44 -36.01 -31.66
CA PHE A 313 -43.34 -35.27 -32.54
C PHE A 313 -42.83 -35.34 -33.98
N CYS A 314 -43.74 -35.20 -34.94
CA CYS A 314 -43.42 -35.11 -36.36
C CYS A 314 -44.12 -33.89 -36.97
N LEU A 315 -43.49 -33.31 -38.00
CA LEU A 315 -44.05 -32.20 -38.75
C LEU A 315 -44.85 -32.73 -39.94
N ARG A 316 -46.03 -32.16 -40.16
CA ARG A 316 -46.95 -32.46 -41.26
C ARG A 316 -47.30 -31.19 -42.01
N GLN A 317 -47.52 -31.32 -43.31
CA GLN A 317 -47.98 -30.24 -44.18
C GLN A 317 -49.51 -30.14 -44.19
N GLU A 318 -50.21 -31.27 -44.13
CA GLU A 318 -51.67 -31.36 -44.11
C GLU A 318 -52.12 -32.31 -42.98
N LYS A 319 -53.38 -32.19 -42.55
CA LYS A 319 -54.00 -33.09 -41.57
C LYS A 319 -54.57 -34.32 -42.27
N ASP A 320 -53.71 -35.30 -42.54
CA ASP A 320 -54.06 -36.58 -43.12
C ASP A 320 -53.78 -37.73 -42.14
N ASP A 321 -54.56 -38.81 -42.23
CA ASP A 321 -54.43 -39.97 -41.31
C ASP A 321 -53.37 -40.99 -41.76
N GLN A 322 -52.58 -40.70 -42.80
CA GLN A 322 -51.59 -41.63 -43.33
C GLN A 322 -50.37 -41.72 -42.40
N LYS A 323 -50.26 -42.83 -41.66
CA LYS A 323 -49.07 -43.13 -40.85
C LYS A 323 -47.94 -43.64 -41.75
N ILE A 324 -46.99 -42.77 -42.08
CA ILE A 324 -45.76 -43.11 -42.81
C ILE A 324 -44.66 -43.38 -41.77
N VAL A 325 -44.12 -44.60 -41.76
CA VAL A 325 -42.97 -44.96 -40.92
C VAL A 325 -41.75 -45.05 -41.82
N LEU A 326 -40.76 -44.19 -41.58
CA LEU A 326 -39.50 -44.16 -42.34
C LEU A 326 -38.57 -45.30 -41.88
N GLU A 327 -37.79 -45.88 -42.81
CA GLU A 327 -36.77 -46.87 -42.45
C GLU A 327 -35.54 -46.20 -41.81
N ASP A 328 -34.81 -46.91 -40.94
CA ASP A 328 -33.61 -46.39 -40.26
C ASP A 328 -32.54 -45.84 -41.23
N LYS A 329 -32.45 -46.38 -42.46
CA LYS A 329 -31.51 -45.89 -43.49
C LYS A 329 -31.92 -44.52 -44.04
N ASP A 330 -33.22 -44.27 -44.17
CA ASP A 330 -33.76 -42.97 -44.62
C ASP A 330 -33.61 -41.91 -43.52
N LEU A 331 -33.44 -42.35 -42.28
CA LEU A 331 -33.22 -41.51 -41.11
C LEU A 331 -31.73 -41.19 -40.84
N GLU A 332 -30.74 -41.80 -41.51
CA GLU A 332 -29.30 -41.51 -41.30
C GLU A 332 -28.67 -40.61 -42.39
N ILE A 333 -29.44 -39.66 -42.96
CA ILE A 333 -28.96 -38.69 -43.96
C ILE A 333 -29.06 -37.24 -43.48
N ILE A 334 -28.27 -36.33 -44.08
CA ILE A 334 -28.33 -34.88 -43.85
C ILE A 334 -29.75 -34.33 -44.11
N GLY A 335 -30.47 -34.90 -45.07
CA GLY A 335 -31.80 -34.44 -45.49
C GLY A 335 -31.72 -33.37 -46.58
N SER A 336 -32.86 -32.75 -46.88
CA SER A 336 -33.01 -31.78 -47.97
C SER A 336 -33.57 -30.46 -47.43
N PRO A 337 -33.18 -29.28 -47.98
CA PRO A 337 -33.67 -27.99 -47.49
C PRO A 337 -35.14 -27.77 -47.88
N ILE A 338 -36.09 -28.16 -47.01
CA ILE A 338 -37.54 -28.04 -47.25
C ILE A 338 -38.16 -26.93 -46.40
N ILE A 339 -37.99 -27.00 -45.08
CA ILE A 339 -38.69 -26.11 -44.13
C ILE A 339 -37.93 -24.79 -43.99
N LYS A 340 -38.61 -23.68 -44.29
CA LYS A 340 -38.07 -22.31 -44.22
C LYS A 340 -38.62 -21.55 -43.02
N TYR A 341 -37.78 -20.72 -42.42
CA TYR A 341 -38.22 -19.76 -41.41
C TYR A 341 -39.18 -18.72 -42.00
N GLY A 342 -40.26 -18.40 -41.28
CA GLY A 342 -41.27 -17.41 -41.69
C GLY A 342 -42.24 -17.84 -42.80
N ASP A 343 -41.77 -18.61 -43.79
CA ASP A 343 -42.56 -18.95 -44.98
C ASP A 343 -43.30 -20.29 -44.86
N SER A 344 -42.73 -21.28 -44.18
CA SER A 344 -43.32 -22.61 -44.08
C SER A 344 -44.31 -22.69 -42.91
N THR A 345 -45.58 -23.00 -43.22
CA THR A 345 -46.58 -23.37 -42.22
C THR A 345 -46.47 -24.86 -41.92
N VAL A 346 -46.30 -25.21 -40.65
CA VAL A 346 -46.17 -26.60 -40.19
C VAL A 346 -47.28 -26.95 -39.20
N ILE A 347 -47.66 -28.22 -39.17
CA ILE A 347 -48.60 -28.76 -38.19
C ILE A 347 -47.85 -29.81 -37.38
N LEU A 348 -48.01 -29.77 -36.05
CA LEU A 348 -47.35 -30.68 -35.13
C LEU A 348 -48.26 -31.88 -34.80
N GLN A 349 -47.76 -33.10 -34.97
CA GLN A 349 -48.44 -34.34 -34.60
C GLN A 349 -47.58 -35.16 -33.65
N HIS A 350 -48.19 -35.80 -32.65
CA HIS A 350 -47.49 -36.75 -31.79
C HIS A 350 -47.38 -38.11 -32.48
N SER A 351 -46.15 -38.66 -32.57
CA SER A 351 -45.86 -39.82 -33.42
C SER A 351 -46.51 -41.13 -32.95
N GLU A 352 -46.65 -41.32 -31.63
CA GLU A 352 -47.18 -42.57 -31.06
C GLU A 352 -48.71 -42.54 -31.00
N SER A 353 -49.29 -41.46 -30.46
CA SER A 353 -50.75 -41.32 -30.28
C SER A 353 -51.48 -40.83 -31.54
N GLY A 354 -50.77 -40.22 -32.49
CA GLY A 354 -51.37 -39.63 -33.69
C GLY A 354 -52.15 -38.33 -33.45
N LEU A 355 -52.19 -37.83 -32.22
CA LEU A 355 -52.93 -36.62 -31.87
C LEU A 355 -52.25 -35.35 -32.40
N TRP A 356 -53.07 -34.37 -32.81
CA TRP A 356 -52.63 -33.07 -33.33
C TRP A 356 -52.49 -32.06 -32.21
N LEU A 357 -51.46 -31.22 -32.27
CA LEU A 357 -51.33 -30.07 -31.38
C LEU A 357 -52.38 -29.02 -31.73
N SER A 358 -53.25 -28.70 -30.77
CA SER A 358 -54.25 -27.65 -30.88
C SER A 358 -54.31 -26.84 -29.59
N TYR A 359 -55.31 -25.97 -29.44
CA TYR A 359 -55.47 -25.11 -28.28
C TYR A 359 -56.89 -25.08 -27.73
N LYS A 360 -56.99 -24.91 -26.41
CA LYS A 360 -58.24 -24.70 -25.68
C LYS A 360 -58.21 -23.32 -25.03
N SER A 361 -59.16 -22.46 -25.42
CA SER A 361 -59.30 -21.11 -24.89
C SER A 361 -60.09 -21.08 -23.59
N TYR A 362 -59.64 -20.28 -22.62
CA TYR A 362 -60.35 -19.98 -21.38
C TYR A 362 -60.37 -18.47 -21.14
N GLU A 363 -61.45 -17.93 -20.56
CA GLU A 363 -61.50 -16.54 -20.13
C GLU A 363 -61.01 -16.40 -18.67
N THR A 364 -59.92 -15.67 -18.46
CA THR A 364 -59.39 -15.33 -17.12
C THR A 364 -59.42 -13.81 -16.89
N LYS A 365 -59.71 -13.37 -15.65
CA LYS A 365 -59.66 -11.95 -15.29
C LYS A 365 -58.25 -11.58 -14.82
N LYS A 366 -57.51 -10.81 -15.62
CA LYS A 366 -56.20 -10.24 -15.24
C LYS A 366 -56.35 -8.86 -14.61
N LYS A 367 -55.62 -8.62 -13.53
CA LYS A 367 -55.63 -7.37 -12.76
C LYS A 367 -55.07 -6.24 -13.63
N GLY A 368 -55.89 -5.20 -13.89
CA GLY A 368 -55.51 -4.04 -14.72
C GLY A 368 -55.86 -4.14 -16.21
N VAL A 369 -56.11 -5.33 -16.75
CA VAL A 369 -56.38 -5.55 -18.20
C VAL A 369 -57.83 -5.99 -18.46
N GLY A 370 -58.53 -6.56 -17.46
CA GLY A 370 -59.91 -7.02 -17.60
C GLY A 370 -59.99 -8.52 -17.88
N LYS A 371 -61.01 -8.95 -18.65
CA LYS A 371 -61.10 -10.35 -19.11
C LYS A 371 -60.14 -10.55 -20.28
N VAL A 372 -59.24 -11.50 -20.15
CA VAL A 372 -58.25 -11.88 -21.16
C VAL A 372 -58.51 -13.33 -21.55
N GLU A 373 -58.45 -13.62 -22.85
CA GLU A 373 -58.51 -14.98 -23.36
C GLU A 373 -57.12 -15.60 -23.25
N GLU A 374 -57.00 -16.68 -22.48
CA GLU A 374 -55.77 -17.47 -22.39
C GLU A 374 -55.96 -18.79 -23.13
N LYS A 375 -55.04 -19.11 -24.04
CA LYS A 375 -55.06 -20.33 -24.83
C LYS A 375 -54.08 -21.34 -24.23
N GLN A 376 -54.58 -22.48 -23.79
CA GLN A 376 -53.77 -23.61 -23.35
C GLN A 376 -53.51 -24.55 -24.52
N ALA A 377 -52.27 -24.98 -24.74
CA ALA A 377 -51.94 -25.97 -25.75
C ALA A 377 -52.34 -27.38 -25.28
N VAL A 378 -53.04 -28.12 -26.13
CA VAL A 378 -53.57 -29.47 -25.85
C VAL A 378 -53.42 -30.37 -27.08
N LEU A 379 -53.48 -31.68 -26.88
CA LEU A 379 -53.53 -32.65 -27.99
C LEU A 379 -54.99 -33.05 -28.27
N HIS A 380 -55.38 -33.06 -29.55
CA HIS A 380 -56.74 -33.37 -29.99
C HIS A 380 -56.75 -34.30 -31.21
N GLU A 381 -57.81 -35.10 -31.36
CA GLU A 381 -57.92 -36.09 -32.45
C GLU A 381 -58.07 -35.45 -33.84
N GLU A 382 -58.84 -34.36 -33.96
CA GLU A 382 -59.03 -33.64 -35.24
C GLU A 382 -58.26 -32.29 -35.30
N GLY A 383 -57.93 -31.71 -34.14
CA GLY A 383 -57.49 -30.31 -33.99
C GLY A 383 -58.42 -29.27 -34.67
N LYS A 384 -58.01 -28.00 -34.70
CA LYS A 384 -58.72 -26.90 -35.38
C LYS A 384 -58.06 -26.54 -36.72
N MET A 385 -58.76 -25.80 -37.59
CA MET A 385 -58.23 -25.43 -38.92
C MET A 385 -57.07 -24.42 -38.85
N ASP A 386 -56.98 -23.65 -37.76
CA ASP A 386 -56.01 -22.59 -37.54
C ASP A 386 -54.77 -23.05 -36.75
N ASP A 387 -54.59 -24.36 -36.51
CA ASP A 387 -53.44 -24.95 -35.79
C ASP A 387 -52.08 -24.79 -36.52
N CYS A 388 -52.00 -23.99 -37.58
CA CYS A 388 -50.77 -23.76 -38.32
C CYS A 388 -49.74 -23.00 -37.47
N LEU A 389 -48.52 -23.52 -37.44
CA LEU A 389 -47.38 -22.93 -36.76
C LEU A 389 -46.36 -22.43 -37.77
N ILE A 390 -45.74 -21.30 -37.48
CA ILE A 390 -44.64 -20.72 -38.26
C ILE A 390 -43.40 -20.67 -37.37
N PHE A 391 -42.26 -21.07 -37.92
CA PHE A 391 -40.99 -20.98 -37.21
C PHE A 391 -40.34 -19.61 -37.37
N SER A 392 -39.99 -18.99 -36.25
CA SER A 392 -39.19 -17.77 -36.21
C SER A 392 -37.81 -18.05 -35.60
N ARG A 393 -36.75 -17.66 -36.31
CA ARG A 393 -35.37 -17.90 -35.89
C ARG A 393 -35.01 -17.00 -34.70
N SER A 394 -34.42 -17.59 -33.66
CA SER A 394 -33.88 -16.80 -32.53
C SER A 394 -32.54 -16.15 -32.90
N GLN A 395 -32.23 -15.02 -32.25
CA GLN A 395 -30.89 -14.45 -32.34
C GLN A 395 -29.90 -15.39 -31.60
N GLU A 396 -28.71 -15.56 -32.15
CA GLU A 396 -27.71 -16.47 -31.59
C GLU A 396 -27.34 -16.09 -30.15
N GLU A 397 -27.23 -14.79 -29.88
CA GLU A 397 -26.97 -14.25 -28.55
C GLU A 397 -28.08 -14.55 -27.53
N GLU A 398 -29.36 -14.44 -27.93
CA GLU A 398 -30.49 -14.80 -27.07
C GLU A 398 -30.45 -16.28 -26.69
N SER A 399 -30.14 -17.14 -27.68
CA SER A 399 -30.04 -18.58 -27.46
C SER A 399 -28.91 -18.96 -26.49
N ARG A 400 -27.75 -18.29 -26.60
CA ARG A 400 -26.62 -18.43 -25.69
C ARG A 400 -26.98 -17.96 -24.29
N THR A 401 -27.58 -16.78 -24.18
CA THR A 401 -27.99 -16.19 -22.90
C THR A 401 -29.01 -17.08 -22.19
N ALA A 402 -30.01 -17.61 -22.89
CA ALA A 402 -31.02 -18.51 -22.31
C ALA A 402 -30.41 -19.81 -21.74
N ARG A 403 -29.34 -20.33 -22.36
CA ARG A 403 -28.59 -21.48 -21.83
C ARG A 403 -27.81 -21.10 -20.57
N VAL A 404 -27.15 -19.94 -20.55
CA VAL A 404 -26.45 -19.43 -19.37
C VAL A 404 -27.44 -19.27 -18.22
N ILE A 405 -28.61 -18.65 -18.46
CA ILE A 405 -29.68 -18.50 -17.47
C ILE A 405 -30.06 -19.86 -16.87
N ARG A 406 -30.27 -20.89 -17.69
CA ARG A 406 -30.59 -22.23 -17.18
C ARG A 406 -29.51 -22.78 -16.24
N LYS A 407 -28.23 -22.70 -16.64
CA LYS A 407 -27.11 -23.20 -15.83
C LYS A 407 -27.03 -22.43 -14.51
N CYS A 408 -27.08 -21.10 -14.57
CA CYS A 408 -27.05 -20.22 -13.40
C CYS A 408 -28.24 -20.49 -12.47
N SER A 409 -29.47 -20.46 -12.97
CA SER A 409 -30.67 -20.72 -12.17
C SER A 409 -30.62 -22.09 -11.49
N SER A 410 -30.14 -23.13 -12.18
CA SER A 410 -29.94 -24.44 -11.56
C SER A 410 -28.87 -24.40 -10.46
N LEU A 411 -27.74 -23.73 -10.68
CA LEU A 411 -26.63 -23.65 -9.72
C LEU A 411 -27.02 -22.84 -8.49
N PHE A 412 -27.60 -21.65 -8.67
CA PHE A 412 -28.11 -20.79 -7.60
C PHE A 412 -29.19 -21.49 -6.80
N THR A 413 -30.15 -22.18 -7.44
CA THR A 413 -31.20 -22.92 -6.71
C THR A 413 -30.60 -24.06 -5.86
N LYS A 414 -29.63 -24.82 -6.40
CA LYS A 414 -28.92 -25.85 -5.63
C LYS A 414 -28.15 -25.24 -4.45
N PHE A 415 -27.48 -24.12 -4.69
CA PHE A 415 -26.73 -23.39 -3.68
C PHE A 415 -27.64 -22.89 -2.55
N ILE A 416 -28.74 -22.19 -2.88
CA ILE A 416 -29.72 -21.67 -1.93
C ILE A 416 -30.33 -22.81 -1.10
N ASN A 417 -30.80 -23.88 -1.75
CA ASN A 417 -31.33 -25.05 -1.03
C ASN A 417 -30.27 -25.67 -0.11
N GLY A 418 -29.01 -25.73 -0.56
CA GLY A 418 -27.88 -26.14 0.27
C GLY A 418 -27.72 -25.26 1.51
N LEU A 419 -27.74 -23.94 1.37
CA LEU A 419 -27.66 -22.99 2.49
C LEU A 419 -28.83 -23.11 3.46
N GLU A 420 -30.03 -23.40 2.95
CA GLU A 420 -31.20 -23.65 3.80
C GLU A 420 -31.03 -24.94 4.61
N THR A 421 -30.56 -26.02 3.99
CA THR A 421 -30.26 -27.26 4.71
C THR A 421 -29.18 -27.07 5.77
N LEU A 422 -28.18 -26.22 5.51
CA LEU A 422 -27.14 -25.88 6.47
C LEU A 422 -27.71 -25.10 7.67
N THR A 423 -28.64 -24.17 7.40
CA THR A 423 -29.32 -23.38 8.43
C THR A 423 -30.21 -24.27 9.32
N GLN A 424 -30.92 -25.25 8.73
CA GLN A 424 -31.82 -26.16 9.45
C GLN A 424 -31.08 -27.27 10.21
N ASN A 425 -30.12 -27.94 9.56
CA ASN A 425 -29.49 -29.16 10.08
C ASN A 425 -28.15 -28.92 10.79
N ARG A 426 -27.52 -27.75 10.62
CA ARG A 426 -26.21 -27.37 11.20
C ARG A 426 -25.05 -28.35 10.91
N ARG A 427 -25.15 -29.17 9.87
CA ARG A 427 -24.11 -30.12 9.46
C ARG A 427 -23.49 -29.74 8.12
N HIS A 428 -22.20 -29.42 8.12
CA HIS A 428 -21.46 -29.03 6.92
C HIS A 428 -21.32 -30.15 5.88
N SER A 429 -21.30 -31.43 6.30
CA SER A 429 -21.13 -32.56 5.38
C SER A 429 -22.26 -32.71 4.36
N MET A 430 -23.50 -32.42 4.75
CA MET A 430 -24.67 -32.48 3.85
C MET A 430 -24.64 -31.37 2.80
N PHE A 431 -24.06 -30.22 3.16
CA PHE A 431 -23.89 -29.07 2.27
C PHE A 431 -22.88 -29.39 1.16
N PHE A 432 -21.69 -29.90 1.53
CA PHE A 432 -20.63 -30.24 0.58
C PHE A 432 -20.95 -31.46 -0.31
N GLN A 433 -21.90 -32.31 0.09
CA GLN A 433 -22.41 -33.37 -0.81
C GLN A 433 -23.29 -32.82 -1.94
N THR A 434 -23.89 -31.65 -1.74
CA THR A 434 -24.90 -31.11 -2.67
C THR A 434 -24.37 -29.93 -3.49
N VAL A 435 -23.37 -29.20 -2.96
CA VAL A 435 -22.86 -27.95 -3.51
C VAL A 435 -21.36 -28.03 -3.74
N ASN A 436 -20.93 -27.71 -4.96
CA ASN A 436 -19.53 -27.48 -5.28
C ASN A 436 -19.21 -25.98 -5.26
N LEU A 437 -18.34 -25.56 -4.33
CA LEU A 437 -17.96 -24.15 -4.18
C LEU A 437 -17.06 -23.66 -5.33
N SER A 438 -16.18 -24.50 -5.88
CA SER A 438 -15.30 -24.07 -6.99
C SER A 438 -16.09 -23.82 -8.27
N GLU A 439 -17.09 -24.67 -8.57
CA GLU A 439 -18.02 -24.45 -9.69
C GLU A 439 -18.81 -23.14 -9.49
N MET A 440 -19.16 -22.81 -8.24
CA MET A 440 -19.84 -21.54 -7.92
C MET A 440 -18.94 -20.33 -8.14
N VAL A 441 -17.67 -20.38 -7.69
CA VAL A 441 -16.70 -19.31 -7.91
C VAL A 441 -16.49 -19.07 -9.40
N MET A 442 -16.21 -20.12 -10.18
CA MET A 442 -16.00 -20.00 -11.63
C MET A 442 -17.25 -19.48 -12.35
N CYS A 443 -18.45 -19.91 -11.94
CA CYS A 443 -19.69 -19.39 -12.51
C CYS A 443 -19.87 -17.89 -12.25
N LEU A 444 -19.51 -17.40 -11.05
CA LEU A 444 -19.59 -15.98 -10.74
C LEU A 444 -18.55 -15.16 -11.51
N GLU A 445 -17.32 -15.65 -11.65
CA GLU A 445 -16.28 -15.00 -12.46
C GLU A 445 -16.69 -14.90 -13.92
N ASP A 446 -17.20 -16.00 -14.49
CA ASP A 446 -17.72 -16.03 -15.85
C ASP A 446 -18.88 -15.05 -16.03
N LEU A 447 -19.79 -14.95 -15.06
CA LEU A 447 -20.90 -14.00 -15.11
C LEU A 447 -20.42 -12.55 -15.02
N ILE A 448 -19.45 -12.25 -14.16
CA ILE A 448 -18.86 -10.90 -14.05
C ILE A 448 -18.21 -10.52 -15.38
N SER A 449 -17.45 -11.43 -15.99
CA SER A 449 -16.87 -11.25 -17.33
C SER A 449 -17.95 -11.10 -18.41
N TYR A 450 -19.00 -11.91 -18.35
CA TYR A 450 -20.11 -11.88 -19.31
C TYR A 450 -20.90 -10.56 -19.30
N PHE A 451 -20.96 -9.90 -18.14
CA PHE A 451 -21.57 -8.58 -17.93
C PHE A 451 -20.55 -7.44 -17.85
N ALA A 452 -19.28 -7.68 -18.22
CA ALA A 452 -18.25 -6.66 -18.18
C ALA A 452 -18.60 -5.49 -19.12
N GLN A 453 -18.25 -4.28 -18.70
CA GLN A 453 -18.43 -3.11 -19.55
C GLN A 453 -17.36 -3.07 -20.65
N PRO A 454 -17.70 -2.57 -21.85
CA PRO A 454 -16.72 -2.33 -22.91
C PRO A 454 -15.62 -1.37 -22.45
N GLU A 455 -14.38 -1.60 -22.91
CA GLU A 455 -13.23 -0.76 -22.60
C GLU A 455 -13.39 0.66 -23.20
N ASP A 456 -12.66 1.63 -22.63
CA ASP A 456 -12.83 3.05 -22.98
C ASP A 456 -12.12 3.48 -24.27
N ASP A 457 -11.11 2.73 -24.69
CA ASP A 457 -10.31 2.91 -25.89
C ASP A 457 -10.91 2.30 -27.17
N MET A 458 -12.00 1.53 -27.03
CA MET A 458 -12.73 0.94 -28.15
C MET A 458 -13.38 1.98 -29.09
N GLU A 459 -13.52 1.60 -30.37
CA GLU A 459 -14.26 2.41 -31.33
C GLU A 459 -15.72 2.61 -30.90
N HIS A 460 -16.24 3.84 -31.08
CA HIS A 460 -17.57 4.21 -30.59
C HIS A 460 -18.70 3.31 -31.13
N GLU A 461 -18.66 2.93 -32.41
CA GLU A 461 -19.70 2.08 -33.00
C GLU A 461 -19.70 0.67 -32.40
N GLU A 462 -18.53 0.04 -32.26
CA GLU A 462 -18.39 -1.27 -31.61
C GLU A 462 -18.82 -1.19 -30.15
N LYS A 463 -18.43 -0.11 -29.44
CA LYS A 463 -18.81 0.14 -28.05
C LYS A 463 -20.33 0.22 -27.88
N GLN A 464 -21.03 0.95 -28.76
CA GLN A 464 -22.50 1.05 -28.73
C GLN A 464 -23.20 -0.29 -29.07
N ASN A 465 -22.63 -1.09 -29.97
CA ASN A 465 -23.16 -2.42 -30.27
C ASN A 465 -23.02 -3.36 -29.06
N ARG A 466 -21.86 -3.33 -28.38
CA ARG A 466 -21.68 -4.09 -27.12
C ARG A 466 -22.59 -3.62 -26.00
N PHE A 467 -22.87 -2.32 -25.87
CA PHE A 467 -23.85 -1.83 -24.89
C PHE A 467 -25.27 -2.31 -25.17
N ARG A 468 -25.68 -2.35 -26.44
CA ARG A 468 -27.00 -2.89 -26.83
C ARG A 468 -27.11 -4.38 -26.49
N ALA A 469 -26.09 -5.16 -26.84
CA ALA A 469 -25.96 -6.57 -26.48
C ALA A 469 -26.00 -6.78 -24.95
N LEU A 470 -25.22 -6.01 -24.19
CA LEU A 470 -25.18 -6.06 -22.73
C LEU A 470 -26.54 -5.78 -22.09
N ARG A 471 -27.24 -4.75 -22.54
CA ARG A 471 -28.58 -4.41 -22.02
C ARG A 471 -29.58 -5.53 -22.30
N ASN A 472 -29.56 -6.10 -23.51
CA ASN A 472 -30.44 -7.22 -23.86
C ASN A 472 -30.19 -8.44 -22.94
N ARG A 473 -28.92 -8.77 -22.65
CA ARG A 473 -28.57 -9.83 -21.68
C ARG A 473 -29.10 -9.53 -20.28
N GLN A 474 -28.93 -8.29 -19.81
CA GLN A 474 -29.40 -7.86 -18.49
C GLN A 474 -30.93 -7.96 -18.37
N ASP A 475 -31.66 -7.56 -19.40
CA ASP A 475 -33.13 -7.63 -19.44
C ASP A 475 -33.61 -9.09 -19.40
N LEU A 476 -33.00 -9.99 -20.20
CA LEU A 476 -33.33 -11.42 -20.19
C LEU A 476 -33.12 -12.08 -18.81
N PHE A 477 -32.02 -11.74 -18.11
CA PHE A 477 -31.76 -12.23 -16.76
C PHE A 477 -32.76 -11.69 -15.73
N GLN A 478 -33.22 -10.45 -15.91
CA GLN A 478 -34.25 -9.85 -15.07
C GLN A 478 -35.60 -10.55 -15.25
N GLU A 479 -36.02 -10.79 -16.50
CA GLU A 479 -37.30 -11.40 -16.83
C GLU A 479 -37.42 -12.85 -16.32
N GLU A 480 -36.33 -13.62 -16.38
CA GLU A 480 -36.26 -14.99 -15.84
C GLU A 480 -36.04 -15.02 -14.32
N GLY A 481 -36.00 -13.86 -13.66
CA GLY A 481 -35.96 -13.76 -12.19
C GLY A 481 -34.61 -14.08 -11.55
N VAL A 482 -33.52 -14.13 -12.31
CA VAL A 482 -32.17 -14.48 -11.80
C VAL A 482 -31.68 -13.45 -10.79
N LEU A 483 -32.01 -12.17 -10.98
CA LEU A 483 -31.67 -11.11 -10.02
C LEU A 483 -32.28 -11.38 -8.63
N ASN A 484 -33.48 -11.96 -8.56
CA ASN A 484 -34.08 -12.34 -7.27
C ASN A 484 -33.34 -13.50 -6.61
N LEU A 485 -32.85 -14.48 -7.40
CA LEU A 485 -32.03 -15.58 -6.89
C LEU A 485 -30.69 -15.08 -6.32
N ILE A 486 -30.06 -14.10 -6.98
CA ILE A 486 -28.82 -13.48 -6.49
C ILE A 486 -29.06 -12.76 -5.16
N LEU A 487 -30.12 -11.95 -5.07
CA LEU A 487 -30.48 -11.26 -3.83
C LEU A 487 -30.78 -12.24 -2.70
N GLU A 488 -31.52 -13.31 -2.99
CA GLU A 488 -31.81 -14.37 -2.01
C GLU A 488 -30.52 -15.08 -1.54
N ALA A 489 -29.61 -15.41 -2.45
CA ALA A 489 -28.32 -16.00 -2.11
C ALA A 489 -27.51 -15.08 -1.18
N ILE A 490 -27.44 -13.78 -1.47
CA ILE A 490 -26.78 -12.78 -0.62
C ILE A 490 -27.42 -12.74 0.77
N ASP A 491 -28.76 -12.76 0.86
CA ASP A 491 -29.45 -12.76 2.16
C ASP A 491 -29.14 -14.01 2.99
N LYS A 492 -29.16 -15.20 2.38
CA LYS A 492 -28.86 -16.46 3.07
C LYS A 492 -27.40 -16.50 3.55
N ILE A 493 -26.44 -16.07 2.72
CA ILE A 493 -25.01 -15.99 3.09
C ILE A 493 -24.80 -15.06 4.29
N ASN A 494 -25.47 -13.90 4.28
CA ASN A 494 -25.36 -12.94 5.37
C ASN A 494 -25.93 -13.47 6.68
N VAL A 495 -27.06 -14.17 6.64
CA VAL A 495 -27.61 -14.84 7.83
C VAL A 495 -26.61 -15.83 8.40
N ILE A 496 -25.98 -16.65 7.55
CA ILE A 496 -24.99 -17.65 7.96
C ILE A 496 -23.75 -17.00 8.59
N THR A 497 -23.26 -15.92 7.97
CA THR A 497 -22.09 -15.16 8.43
C THR A 497 -22.36 -14.51 9.79
N SER A 498 -23.52 -13.85 9.95
CA SER A 498 -23.91 -13.19 11.20
C SER A 498 -24.15 -14.15 12.36
N GLN A 499 -24.60 -15.38 12.09
CA GLN A 499 -24.84 -16.41 13.10
C GLN A 499 -23.57 -17.20 13.48
N GLY A 500 -22.41 -16.85 12.92
CA GLY A 500 -21.11 -17.43 13.30
C GLY A 500 -20.93 -18.88 12.87
N PHE A 501 -21.74 -19.38 11.93
CA PHE A 501 -21.61 -20.75 11.41
C PHE A 501 -20.33 -20.98 10.57
N LEU A 502 -19.53 -19.93 10.36
CA LEU A 502 -18.26 -19.97 9.62
C LEU A 502 -17.12 -20.65 10.38
N ALA A 503 -17.24 -20.87 11.68
CA ALA A 503 -16.20 -21.51 12.48
C ALA A 503 -15.80 -22.91 11.95
N GLY A 504 -16.71 -23.64 11.30
CA GLY A 504 -16.43 -24.93 10.65
C GLY A 504 -15.82 -24.83 9.25
N PHE A 505 -16.03 -23.73 8.53
CA PHE A 505 -15.44 -23.47 7.21
C PHE A 505 -13.99 -23.00 7.32
N LEU A 506 -13.66 -22.26 8.39
CA LEU A 506 -12.30 -21.77 8.68
C LEU A 506 -11.30 -22.89 9.06
N VAL A 507 -11.75 -24.13 9.28
CA VAL A 507 -10.87 -25.29 9.54
C VAL A 507 -10.16 -25.76 8.26
N ASN A 508 -10.73 -25.48 7.08
CA ASN A 508 -10.11 -25.76 5.80
C ASN A 508 -9.92 -24.45 5.02
N GLU A 509 -8.67 -23.97 4.95
CA GLU A 509 -8.29 -22.66 4.40
C GLU A 509 -8.84 -22.43 2.99
N GLU A 510 -8.84 -23.44 2.10
CA GLU A 510 -9.37 -23.31 0.74
C GLU A 510 -10.88 -23.04 0.71
N THR A 511 -11.65 -23.68 1.59
CA THR A 511 -13.11 -23.48 1.65
C THR A 511 -13.49 -22.13 2.24
N GLY A 512 -12.67 -21.61 3.17
CA GLY A 512 -12.82 -20.26 3.73
C GLY A 512 -12.58 -19.19 2.66
N GLN A 513 -11.50 -19.30 1.89
CA GLN A 513 -11.19 -18.37 0.80
C GLN A 513 -12.28 -18.36 -0.28
N ASN A 514 -12.73 -19.53 -0.73
CA ASN A 514 -13.81 -19.63 -1.71
C ASN A 514 -15.12 -18.97 -1.21
N TRP A 515 -15.40 -19.06 0.10
CA TRP A 515 -16.57 -18.42 0.68
C TRP A 515 -16.47 -16.88 0.66
N GLU A 516 -15.31 -16.33 1.03
CA GLU A 516 -15.05 -14.89 0.95
C GLU A 516 -15.12 -14.38 -0.49
N LEU A 517 -14.54 -15.12 -1.44
CA LEU A 517 -14.63 -14.82 -2.87
C LEU A 517 -16.08 -14.82 -3.37
N ILE A 518 -16.87 -15.85 -3.05
CA ILE A 518 -18.30 -15.91 -3.42
C ILE A 518 -19.04 -14.69 -2.88
N SER A 519 -18.82 -14.33 -1.61
CA SER A 519 -19.46 -13.17 -1.01
C SER A 519 -19.15 -11.87 -1.76
N GLY A 520 -17.87 -11.61 -2.06
CA GLY A 520 -17.45 -10.43 -2.84
C GLY A 520 -17.98 -10.44 -4.28
N TYR A 521 -17.85 -11.58 -4.96
CA TYR A 521 -18.29 -11.74 -6.35
C TYR A 521 -19.81 -11.60 -6.52
N LEU A 522 -20.63 -11.99 -5.55
CA LEU A 522 -22.07 -11.76 -5.62
C LEU A 522 -22.44 -10.27 -5.66
N TYR A 523 -21.74 -9.44 -4.88
CA TYR A 523 -21.96 -7.99 -4.90
C TYR A 523 -21.38 -7.35 -6.16
N GLN A 524 -20.22 -7.79 -6.66
CA GLN A 524 -19.67 -7.34 -7.94
C GLN A 524 -20.58 -7.71 -9.11
N LEU A 525 -21.10 -8.93 -9.14
CA LEU A 525 -22.08 -9.39 -10.12
C LEU A 525 -23.36 -8.56 -10.06
N LEU A 526 -23.85 -8.27 -8.85
CA LEU A 526 -25.01 -7.40 -8.66
C LEU A 526 -24.76 -6.01 -9.26
N ALA A 527 -23.57 -5.43 -9.06
CA ALA A 527 -23.20 -4.16 -9.67
C ALA A 527 -23.17 -4.27 -11.21
N ALA A 528 -22.58 -5.32 -11.77
CA ALA A 528 -22.48 -5.54 -13.22
C ALA A 528 -23.85 -5.70 -13.91
N ILE A 529 -24.82 -6.35 -13.26
CA ILE A 529 -26.17 -6.54 -13.81
C ILE A 529 -27.00 -5.24 -13.80
N ILE A 530 -26.73 -4.35 -12.85
CA ILE A 530 -27.50 -3.11 -12.64
C ILE A 530 -26.91 -1.95 -13.46
N LYS A 531 -25.58 -1.87 -13.57
CA LYS A 531 -24.87 -0.75 -14.18
C LYS A 531 -25.30 -0.52 -15.64
N GLY A 532 -25.78 0.69 -15.94
CA GLY A 532 -26.18 1.10 -17.29
C GLY A 532 -27.60 0.67 -17.70
N ASN A 533 -28.39 0.08 -16.79
CA ASN A 533 -29.76 -0.32 -17.04
C ASN A 533 -30.76 0.29 -16.02
N HIS A 534 -31.51 1.30 -16.47
CA HIS A 534 -32.51 2.02 -15.68
C HIS A 534 -33.61 1.10 -15.11
N THR A 535 -34.08 0.10 -15.86
CA THR A 535 -35.19 -0.77 -15.42
C THR A 535 -34.79 -1.61 -14.21
N ASN A 536 -33.56 -2.14 -14.22
CA ASN A 536 -32.97 -2.88 -13.10
C ASN A 536 -32.77 -1.98 -11.88
N CYS A 537 -32.23 -0.77 -12.07
CA CYS A 537 -32.06 0.23 -11.00
C CYS A 537 -33.39 0.62 -10.35
N ALA A 538 -34.44 0.84 -11.15
CA ALA A 538 -35.76 1.25 -10.67
C ALA A 538 -36.40 0.21 -9.73
N GLN A 539 -36.04 -1.09 -9.83
CA GLN A 539 -36.51 -2.08 -8.85
C GLN A 539 -36.01 -1.81 -7.43
N PHE A 540 -34.82 -1.22 -7.29
CA PHE A 540 -34.22 -0.84 -6.01
C PHE A 540 -34.76 0.48 -5.45
N ALA A 541 -35.52 1.24 -6.24
CA ALA A 541 -36.24 2.43 -5.76
C ALA A 541 -37.37 2.07 -4.77
N ASN A 542 -37.77 0.80 -4.69
CA ASN A 542 -38.69 0.33 -3.65
C ASN A 542 -38.08 0.52 -2.25
N SER A 543 -38.82 1.18 -1.34
CA SER A 543 -38.36 1.51 0.01
C SER A 543 -37.79 0.31 0.78
N ASN A 544 -38.36 -0.88 0.63
CA ASN A 544 -37.86 -2.11 1.27
C ASN A 544 -36.48 -2.52 0.76
N ARG A 545 -36.25 -2.45 -0.57
CA ARG A 545 -34.96 -2.83 -1.18
C ARG A 545 -33.88 -1.78 -0.94
N LEU A 546 -34.26 -0.50 -0.94
CA LEU A 546 -33.33 0.59 -0.60
C LEU A 546 -32.88 0.49 0.87
N ASN A 547 -33.82 0.29 1.80
CA ASN A 547 -33.51 0.08 3.21
C ASN A 547 -32.65 -1.17 3.43
N TRP A 548 -32.93 -2.26 2.71
CA TRP A 548 -32.09 -3.46 2.70
C TRP A 548 -30.65 -3.09 2.33
N LEU A 549 -30.44 -2.36 1.23
CA LEU A 549 -29.12 -1.94 0.74
C LEU A 549 -28.35 -1.14 1.80
N PHE A 550 -28.98 -0.12 2.40
CA PHE A 550 -28.37 0.70 3.46
C PHE A 550 -28.13 -0.05 4.77
N SER A 551 -28.99 -1.00 5.15
CA SER A 551 -28.78 -1.82 6.35
C SER A 551 -27.51 -2.69 6.23
N ARG A 552 -27.18 -3.13 5.01
CA ARG A 552 -26.00 -3.94 4.71
C ARG A 552 -24.75 -3.09 4.60
N LEU A 553 -24.82 -1.88 4.06
CA LEU A 553 -23.73 -0.90 4.12
C LEU A 553 -23.27 -0.61 5.56
N GLY A 554 -24.18 -0.63 6.54
CA GLY A 554 -23.83 -0.45 7.96
C GLY A 554 -23.00 -1.59 8.59
N SER A 555 -22.87 -2.73 7.91
CA SER A 555 -22.17 -3.95 8.36
C SER A 555 -20.74 -4.07 7.79
N GLN A 556 -19.95 -5.06 8.25
CA GLN A 556 -18.55 -5.28 7.79
C GLN A 556 -18.40 -5.57 6.28
N ALA A 557 -19.50 -5.78 5.54
CA ALA A 557 -19.52 -5.92 4.08
C ALA A 557 -19.24 -4.62 3.30
N SER A 558 -18.89 -3.53 3.98
CA SER A 558 -18.58 -2.21 3.41
C SER A 558 -17.08 -1.93 3.21
N SER A 559 -16.21 -2.91 3.48
CA SER A 559 -14.77 -2.78 3.25
C SER A 559 -14.44 -2.60 1.76
N GLU A 560 -13.33 -1.91 1.48
CA GLU A 560 -12.76 -1.76 0.14
C GLU A 560 -12.72 -3.12 -0.59
N GLY A 561 -13.26 -3.18 -1.81
CA GLY A 561 -13.27 -4.38 -2.67
C GLY A 561 -14.57 -5.21 -2.68
N SER A 562 -15.50 -4.97 -1.75
CA SER A 562 -16.78 -5.70 -1.67
C SER A 562 -17.77 -5.37 -2.82
N GLY A 563 -17.57 -4.29 -3.58
CA GLY A 563 -18.46 -3.91 -4.69
C GLY A 563 -19.82 -3.32 -4.27
N MET A 564 -20.18 -3.37 -2.98
CA MET A 564 -21.45 -2.83 -2.46
C MET A 564 -21.58 -1.30 -2.63
N LEU A 565 -20.49 -0.54 -2.48
CA LEU A 565 -20.47 0.89 -2.79
C LEU A 565 -20.70 1.16 -4.27
N ASP A 566 -20.17 0.29 -5.14
CA ASP A 566 -20.37 0.40 -6.59
C ASP A 566 -21.84 0.10 -6.95
N VAL A 567 -22.50 -0.88 -6.30
CA VAL A 567 -23.94 -1.12 -6.43
C VAL A 567 -24.73 0.15 -6.06
N LEU A 568 -24.44 0.75 -4.90
CA LEU A 568 -25.13 1.96 -4.46
C LEU A 568 -24.91 3.10 -5.46
N HIS A 569 -23.67 3.33 -5.87
CA HIS A 569 -23.31 4.36 -6.83
C HIS A 569 -24.07 4.19 -8.16
N CYS A 570 -24.13 2.97 -8.70
CA CYS A 570 -24.87 2.67 -9.93
C CYS A 570 -26.37 2.96 -9.80
N VAL A 571 -27.00 2.52 -8.70
CA VAL A 571 -28.44 2.75 -8.47
C VAL A 571 -28.76 4.25 -8.38
N LEU A 572 -27.89 5.04 -7.74
CA LEU A 572 -28.11 6.48 -7.54
C LEU A 572 -27.87 7.31 -8.80
N ILE A 573 -26.94 6.89 -9.66
CA ILE A 573 -26.71 7.57 -10.96
C ILE A 573 -27.85 7.27 -11.92
N ASP A 574 -28.19 6.00 -12.09
CA ASP A 574 -29.06 5.58 -13.17
C ASP A 574 -30.56 5.70 -12.81
N SER A 575 -30.96 5.69 -11.52
CA SER A 575 -32.38 5.82 -11.11
C SER A 575 -32.68 7.11 -10.32
N PRO A 576 -33.33 8.13 -10.93
CA PRO A 576 -33.81 9.31 -10.20
C PRO A 576 -34.92 8.97 -9.18
N GLU A 577 -35.65 7.86 -9.38
CA GLU A 577 -36.69 7.40 -8.46
C GLU A 577 -36.07 6.97 -7.11
N ALA A 578 -34.91 6.32 -7.12
CA ALA A 578 -34.19 5.94 -5.91
C ALA A 578 -33.74 7.18 -5.11
N LEU A 579 -33.25 8.22 -5.80
CA LEU A 579 -32.86 9.49 -5.17
C LEU A 579 -34.02 10.17 -4.43
N ASN A 580 -35.23 10.13 -5.00
CA ASN A 580 -36.42 10.70 -4.38
C ASN A 580 -36.89 9.95 -3.12
N MET A 581 -36.49 8.68 -2.95
CA MET A 581 -36.87 7.85 -1.80
C MET A 581 -35.87 7.89 -0.64
N MET A 582 -34.76 8.63 -0.80
CA MET A 582 -33.69 8.76 0.20
C MET A 582 -34.16 9.49 1.47
N ARG A 583 -33.78 8.95 2.63
CA ARG A 583 -34.05 9.53 3.96
C ARG A 583 -32.77 10.06 4.62
N ASP A 584 -32.94 10.85 5.67
CA ASP A 584 -31.83 11.39 6.47
C ASP A 584 -31.02 10.27 7.16
N GLU A 585 -31.68 9.19 7.58
CA GLU A 585 -31.04 7.99 8.14
C GLU A 585 -30.01 7.37 7.19
N HIS A 586 -30.31 7.30 5.90
CA HIS A 586 -29.40 6.73 4.89
C HIS A 586 -28.15 7.58 4.71
N ILE A 587 -28.29 8.90 4.69
CA ILE A 587 -27.17 9.85 4.57
C ILE A 587 -26.25 9.76 5.79
N LYS A 588 -26.82 9.62 7.00
CA LYS A 588 -26.04 9.39 8.24
C LYS A 588 -25.20 8.13 8.16
N VAL A 589 -25.74 7.04 7.59
CA VAL A 589 -24.98 5.80 7.37
C VAL A 589 -23.79 6.04 6.44
N ILE A 590 -23.98 6.74 5.31
CA ILE A 590 -22.89 7.06 4.37
C ILE A 590 -21.80 7.91 5.05
N ILE A 591 -22.19 8.93 5.82
CA ILE A 591 -21.22 9.76 6.55
C ILE A 591 -20.47 8.93 7.61
N SER A 592 -21.14 7.98 8.26
CA SER A 592 -20.49 7.07 9.20
C SER A 592 -19.48 6.12 8.54
N LEU A 593 -19.66 5.81 7.24
CA LEU A 593 -18.68 5.01 6.48
C LEU A 593 -17.37 5.78 6.32
N LEU A 594 -17.45 7.08 6.03
CA LEU A 594 -16.27 7.96 5.93
C LEU A 594 -15.54 8.12 7.28
N GLU A 595 -16.26 8.00 8.39
CA GLU A 595 -15.69 7.98 9.74
C GLU A 595 -14.99 6.65 10.08
N LYS A 596 -15.53 5.51 9.61
CA LYS A 596 -14.99 4.17 9.89
C LYS A 596 -13.84 3.76 8.96
N HIS A 597 -13.95 4.04 7.66
CA HIS A 597 -13.03 3.56 6.63
C HIS A 597 -12.00 4.63 6.20
N GLY A 598 -12.15 5.87 6.67
CA GLY A 598 -11.27 6.97 6.29
C GLY A 598 -11.72 7.69 5.01
N ARG A 599 -10.77 8.38 4.36
CA ARG A 599 -11.05 9.27 3.22
C ARG A 599 -11.00 8.53 1.89
N ASP A 600 -12.02 7.69 1.63
CA ASP A 600 -12.20 7.03 0.34
C ASP A 600 -12.86 7.99 -0.67
N PRO A 601 -12.25 8.25 -1.85
CA PRO A 601 -12.84 9.07 -2.90
C PRO A 601 -14.21 8.56 -3.37
N LYS A 602 -14.44 7.23 -3.41
CA LYS A 602 -15.72 6.67 -3.88
C LYS A 602 -16.89 7.07 -3.00
N VAL A 603 -16.68 7.18 -1.69
CA VAL A 603 -17.73 7.64 -0.75
C VAL A 603 -18.11 9.09 -1.03
N LEU A 604 -17.14 9.92 -1.41
CA LEU A 604 -17.38 11.31 -1.82
C LEU A 604 -18.11 11.37 -3.17
N ASP A 605 -17.79 10.49 -4.12
CA ASP A 605 -18.49 10.39 -5.41
C ASP A 605 -19.97 10.00 -5.22
N VAL A 606 -20.26 9.10 -4.27
CA VAL A 606 -21.64 8.77 -3.87
C VAL A 606 -22.34 9.98 -3.27
N LEU A 607 -21.71 10.71 -2.34
CA LEU A 607 -22.28 11.93 -1.76
C LEU A 607 -22.51 13.03 -2.82
N CYS A 608 -21.63 13.12 -3.83
CA CYS A 608 -21.77 14.04 -4.96
C CYS A 608 -22.98 13.65 -5.84
N SER A 609 -23.08 12.37 -6.20
CA SER A 609 -24.18 11.83 -7.01
C SER A 609 -25.54 11.96 -6.30
N LEU A 610 -25.57 11.89 -4.96
CA LEU A 610 -26.78 12.16 -4.17
C LEU A 610 -27.27 13.60 -4.25
N CYS A 611 -26.39 14.56 -4.54
CA CYS A 611 -26.76 15.97 -4.65
C CYS A 611 -27.39 16.30 -5.99
N VAL A 612 -26.96 15.63 -7.07
CA VAL A 612 -27.38 15.89 -8.45
C VAL A 612 -27.68 14.58 -9.18
N GLY A 613 -28.97 14.32 -9.44
CA GLY A 613 -29.41 13.19 -10.26
C GLY A 613 -29.74 13.65 -11.67
N ASN A 614 -29.09 13.09 -12.70
CA ASN A 614 -29.34 13.41 -14.12
C ASN A 614 -29.41 14.92 -14.43
N GLY A 615 -28.51 15.71 -13.80
CA GLY A 615 -28.44 17.17 -13.96
C GLY A 615 -29.45 17.97 -13.13
N VAL A 616 -30.32 17.32 -12.35
CA VAL A 616 -31.31 17.98 -11.46
C VAL A 616 -30.86 17.86 -10.00
N ALA A 617 -30.86 18.98 -9.29
CA ALA A 617 -30.44 19.05 -7.89
C ALA A 617 -31.55 18.60 -6.91
N VAL A 618 -31.20 17.72 -5.96
CA VAL A 618 -32.11 17.23 -4.91
C VAL A 618 -31.88 18.02 -3.61
N ARG A 619 -32.73 19.00 -3.33
CA ARG A 619 -32.55 19.97 -2.22
C ARG A 619 -32.54 19.32 -0.82
N SER A 620 -33.36 18.30 -0.60
CA SER A 620 -33.42 17.59 0.68
C SER A 620 -32.08 16.93 1.01
N SER A 621 -31.48 16.21 0.06
CA SER A 621 -30.18 15.57 0.21
C SER A 621 -29.07 16.59 0.45
N GLN A 622 -29.07 17.71 -0.30
CA GLN A 622 -28.08 18.78 -0.13
C GLN A 622 -28.12 19.38 1.29
N ASN A 623 -29.31 19.68 1.81
CA ASN A 623 -29.46 20.24 3.15
C ASN A 623 -29.01 19.22 4.22
N ASN A 624 -29.43 17.96 4.10
CA ASN A 624 -29.01 16.91 5.03
C ASN A 624 -27.49 16.70 5.01
N ILE A 625 -26.85 16.69 3.84
CA ILE A 625 -25.39 16.57 3.74
C ILE A 625 -24.72 17.78 4.40
N CYS A 626 -25.18 19.01 4.12
CA CYS A 626 -24.66 20.20 4.77
C CYS A 626 -24.80 20.13 6.30
N ASP A 627 -25.95 19.71 6.81
CA ASP A 627 -26.25 19.66 8.25
C ASP A 627 -25.48 18.55 8.98
N TYR A 628 -25.18 17.42 8.33
CA TYR A 628 -24.50 16.29 8.96
C TYR A 628 -22.99 16.20 8.69
N LEU A 629 -22.50 16.77 7.58
CA LEU A 629 -21.09 16.71 7.17
C LEU A 629 -20.28 17.93 7.64
N LEU A 630 -20.86 19.14 7.57
CA LEU A 630 -20.14 20.39 7.84
C LEU A 630 -19.93 20.69 9.35
N PRO A 631 -20.86 20.38 10.28
CA PRO A 631 -20.66 20.76 11.67
C PRO A 631 -19.67 19.85 12.41
N GLY A 632 -18.52 20.42 12.80
CA GLY A 632 -17.70 19.92 13.92
C GLY A 632 -17.02 18.56 13.77
N LYS A 633 -17.11 17.91 12.60
CA LYS A 633 -16.43 16.63 12.36
C LYS A 633 -15.10 16.83 11.62
N ASN A 634 -14.03 16.20 12.13
CA ASN A 634 -12.67 16.22 11.55
C ASN A 634 -12.53 15.31 10.30
N LEU A 635 -13.59 15.19 9.52
CA LEU A 635 -13.62 14.32 8.34
C LEU A 635 -13.04 15.03 7.11
N LEU A 636 -13.41 16.30 6.92
CA LEU A 636 -12.97 17.15 5.80
C LEU A 636 -11.65 17.88 6.12
N LEU A 637 -10.87 18.16 5.08
CA LEU A 637 -9.66 18.99 5.19
C LEU A 637 -10.05 20.46 5.31
N GLN A 638 -9.47 21.16 6.29
CA GLN A 638 -9.64 22.59 6.49
C GLN A 638 -8.33 23.30 6.14
N THR A 639 -8.42 24.49 5.56
CA THR A 639 -7.26 25.34 5.27
C THR A 639 -7.52 26.77 5.72
N GLN A 640 -6.46 27.47 6.15
CA GLN A 640 -6.50 28.85 6.59
C GLN A 640 -5.18 29.51 6.21
N LEU A 641 -5.23 30.76 5.75
CA LEU A 641 -4.04 31.56 5.52
C LEU A 641 -3.40 31.92 6.88
N VAL A 642 -2.12 31.62 7.04
CA VAL A 642 -1.34 31.87 8.25
C VAL A 642 -0.10 32.69 7.88
N ASP A 643 0.22 33.70 8.70
CA ASP A 643 1.42 34.50 8.50
C ASP A 643 2.70 33.70 8.79
N HIS A 644 3.74 33.96 8.01
CA HIS A 644 5.06 33.40 8.27
C HIS A 644 5.67 34.01 9.55
N VAL A 645 6.00 33.17 10.52
CA VAL A 645 6.64 33.56 11.78
C VAL A 645 8.10 33.12 11.76
N ALA A 646 9.00 34.03 12.09
CA ALA A 646 10.42 33.74 12.27
C ALA A 646 10.81 33.86 13.75
N SER A 647 11.65 32.94 14.20
CA SER A 647 12.21 32.96 15.56
C SER A 647 13.69 33.29 15.52
N ILE A 648 14.11 34.23 16.36
CA ILE A 648 15.48 34.72 16.48
C ILE A 648 15.97 34.47 17.90
N ARG A 649 17.22 34.04 18.03
CA ARG A 649 17.92 33.87 19.32
C ARG A 649 19.30 34.54 19.27
N PRO A 650 19.80 35.10 20.38
CA PRO A 650 21.22 35.36 20.54
C PRO A 650 22.00 34.04 20.70
N ASN A 651 23.30 34.09 20.47
CA ASN A 651 24.24 32.99 20.74
C ASN A 651 24.56 32.85 22.25
N ILE A 652 23.54 32.81 23.11
CA ILE A 652 23.69 32.62 24.57
C ILE A 652 22.86 31.41 25.00
N PHE A 653 23.50 30.50 25.73
CA PHE A 653 22.90 29.28 26.27
C PHE A 653 23.08 29.20 27.78
N VAL A 654 22.00 28.88 28.50
CA VAL A 654 22.00 28.75 29.96
C VAL A 654 21.33 27.44 30.37
N GLY A 655 21.92 26.71 31.31
CA GLY A 655 21.39 25.42 31.73
C GLY A 655 21.86 25.06 33.13
N ARG A 656 21.22 24.06 33.72
CA ARG A 656 21.62 23.52 35.01
C ARG A 656 22.39 22.24 34.79
N VAL A 657 23.70 22.30 34.96
CA VAL A 657 24.57 21.12 34.99
C VAL A 657 25.21 21.03 36.37
N GLU A 658 25.14 19.85 36.99
CA GLU A 658 25.71 19.64 38.31
C GLU A 658 27.23 19.82 38.29
N GLY A 659 27.76 20.54 39.28
CA GLY A 659 29.19 20.85 39.35
C GLY A 659 29.68 21.91 38.34
N SER A 660 28.78 22.59 37.64
CA SER A 660 29.16 23.66 36.71
C SER A 660 29.40 25.01 37.38
N SER A 661 30.20 25.86 36.73
CA SER A 661 30.44 27.25 37.17
C SER A 661 29.30 28.22 36.81
N MET A 662 28.27 27.79 36.09
CA MET A 662 27.25 28.67 35.53
C MET A 662 26.26 29.17 36.61
N TYR A 663 25.93 30.46 36.56
CA TYR A 663 24.89 31.03 37.42
C TYR A 663 23.49 30.51 37.05
N GLN A 664 22.56 30.44 38.02
CA GLN A 664 21.29 29.73 37.85
C GLN A 664 20.05 30.63 37.66
N LYS A 665 20.22 31.96 37.74
CA LYS A 665 19.11 32.94 37.68
C LYS A 665 19.40 34.06 36.69
N TRP A 666 18.66 34.10 35.58
CA TRP A 666 18.94 34.99 34.44
C TRP A 666 17.77 35.91 34.11
N TYR A 667 18.09 37.13 33.67
CA TYR A 667 17.11 38.14 33.28
C TYR A 667 17.54 38.89 32.01
N PHE A 668 16.59 39.12 31.11
CA PHE A 668 16.76 39.98 29.93
C PHE A 668 15.46 40.73 29.61
N GLU A 669 15.59 41.81 28.84
CA GLU A 669 14.45 42.62 28.39
C GLU A 669 14.38 42.69 26.87
N ILE A 670 13.17 42.81 26.35
CA ILE A 670 12.91 43.12 24.94
C ILE A 670 12.03 44.35 24.88
N THR A 671 12.37 45.26 23.96
CA THR A 671 11.55 46.44 23.69
C THR A 671 11.10 46.45 22.23
N VAL A 672 9.87 46.90 22.00
CA VAL A 672 9.27 47.00 20.66
C VAL A 672 9.38 48.43 20.16
N ASP A 673 10.09 48.67 19.07
CA ASP A 673 10.31 50.02 18.53
C ASP A 673 9.30 50.40 17.45
N HIS A 674 8.86 49.44 16.64
CA HIS A 674 7.95 49.69 15.53
C HIS A 674 7.03 48.49 15.27
N ILE A 675 5.76 48.77 15.02
CA ILE A 675 4.74 47.81 14.59
C ILE A 675 4.04 48.42 13.39
N GLU A 676 4.19 47.81 12.21
CA GLU A 676 3.50 48.21 10.99
C GLU A 676 2.32 47.26 10.74
N GLN A 677 1.08 47.75 10.87
CA GLN A 677 -0.12 46.98 10.51
C GLN A 677 -0.57 47.35 9.10
N THR A 678 -0.19 46.54 8.11
CA THR A 678 -0.64 46.74 6.71
C THR A 678 -1.65 45.72 6.21
N THR A 679 -1.81 44.59 6.91
CA THR A 679 -2.71 43.49 6.53
C THR A 679 -3.89 43.37 7.50
N HIS A 680 -4.92 42.61 7.11
CA HIS A 680 -6.08 42.30 7.94
C HIS A 680 -5.79 41.26 9.04
N MET A 681 -4.57 40.69 9.05
CA MET A 681 -4.11 39.70 10.01
C MET A 681 -3.36 40.36 11.15
N THR A 682 -3.49 39.81 12.36
CA THR A 682 -2.85 40.35 13.54
C THR A 682 -1.38 39.92 13.60
N PRO A 683 -0.44 40.85 13.84
CA PRO A 683 0.97 40.51 13.85
C PRO A 683 1.28 39.59 15.04
N HIS A 684 1.87 38.43 14.74
CA HIS A 684 2.38 37.52 15.76
C HIS A 684 3.63 38.11 16.43
N LEU A 685 3.61 38.27 17.74
CA LEU A 685 4.78 38.60 18.56
C LEU A 685 4.72 37.82 19.87
N ARG A 686 5.70 36.97 20.11
CA ARG A 686 5.84 36.19 21.35
C ARG A 686 7.28 36.17 21.81
N ILE A 687 7.46 36.27 23.12
CA ILE A 687 8.76 36.44 23.76
C ILE A 687 8.90 35.41 24.89
N GLY A 688 10.06 34.77 25.00
CA GLY A 688 10.37 33.97 26.18
C GLY A 688 11.61 33.10 26.04
N TRP A 689 11.52 31.86 26.52
CA TRP A 689 12.63 30.90 26.56
C TRP A 689 12.28 29.65 25.77
N ALA A 690 13.29 29.06 25.13
CA ALA A 690 13.18 27.78 24.46
C ALA A 690 14.36 26.87 24.86
N ASN A 691 14.15 25.56 24.74
CA ASN A 691 15.13 24.55 25.09
C ASN A 691 15.71 23.88 23.82
N THR A 692 17.03 23.70 23.78
CA THR A 692 17.77 23.06 22.67
C THR A 692 17.38 21.62 22.43
N SER A 693 16.82 20.92 23.43
CA SER A 693 16.44 19.51 23.32
C SER A 693 15.26 19.25 22.38
N GLY A 694 14.44 20.26 22.05
CA GLY A 694 13.25 20.02 21.23
C GLY A 694 12.68 21.20 20.45
N TYR A 695 13.00 22.46 20.77
CA TYR A 695 12.42 23.59 20.06
C TYR A 695 13.06 23.79 18.69
N VAL A 696 12.30 23.48 17.63
CA VAL A 696 12.70 23.69 16.23
C VAL A 696 11.60 24.45 15.50
N PRO A 697 11.79 25.77 15.24
CA PRO A 697 10.77 26.61 14.63
C PRO A 697 10.69 26.42 13.12
N TYR A 698 10.08 25.31 12.68
CA TYR A 698 9.86 25.04 11.27
C TYR A 698 8.77 25.97 10.69
N PRO A 699 9.05 26.68 9.57
CA PRO A 699 8.14 27.70 9.05
C PRO A 699 6.92 27.15 8.30
N GLY A 700 6.92 25.87 7.90
CA GLY A 700 5.90 25.30 7.00
C GLY A 700 4.76 24.52 7.65
N GLY A 701 4.83 24.15 8.94
CA GLY A 701 3.74 23.41 9.57
C GLY A 701 4.05 22.84 10.96
N GLY A 702 3.23 23.21 11.94
CA GLY A 702 3.18 22.66 13.29
C GLY A 702 1.79 22.11 13.63
N LYS A 703 1.60 21.64 14.87
CA LYS A 703 0.27 21.23 15.34
C LYS A 703 -0.70 22.41 15.31
N LYS A 704 -1.93 22.19 14.82
CA LYS A 704 -2.99 23.21 14.59
C LYS A 704 -2.69 24.14 13.40
N TRP A 705 -2.79 25.45 13.59
CA TRP A 705 -2.65 26.49 12.57
C TRP A 705 -1.33 27.28 12.70
N GLY A 706 -0.32 26.72 13.37
CA GLY A 706 0.91 27.45 13.70
C GLY A 706 2.07 27.10 12.77
N GLY A 707 2.79 28.13 12.32
CA GLY A 707 4.23 28.02 12.10
C GLY A 707 4.92 28.15 13.46
N ASN A 708 5.80 27.20 13.80
CA ASN A 708 6.31 26.92 15.16
C ASN A 708 6.94 28.14 15.87
N GLY A 709 6.11 29.04 16.41
CA GLY A 709 6.53 30.16 17.25
C GLY A 709 6.82 29.70 18.66
N VAL A 710 7.39 30.58 19.48
CA VAL A 710 7.63 30.28 20.90
C VAL A 710 6.29 30.05 21.62
N GLY A 711 6.20 28.96 22.38
CA GLY A 711 5.00 28.54 23.12
C GLY A 711 4.07 27.59 22.36
N ASP A 712 4.41 27.18 21.13
CA ASP A 712 3.60 26.23 20.35
C ASP A 712 3.90 24.76 20.69
N ASP A 713 5.10 24.47 21.20
CA ASP A 713 5.51 23.15 21.68
C ASP A 713 5.67 23.09 23.20
N LEU A 714 6.06 21.91 23.73
CA LEU A 714 6.28 21.70 25.16
C LEU A 714 7.68 22.16 25.63
N TYR A 715 8.57 22.50 24.70
CA TYR A 715 9.97 22.88 24.96
C TYR A 715 10.20 24.40 24.89
N SER A 716 9.14 25.16 24.60
CA SER A 716 9.15 26.61 24.50
C SER A 716 8.04 27.25 25.34
N PHE A 717 8.38 28.41 25.89
CA PHE A 717 7.56 29.16 26.85
C PHE A 717 7.45 30.60 26.37
N GLY A 718 6.27 31.00 25.93
CA GLY A 718 6.03 32.30 25.32
C GLY A 718 5.07 33.19 26.11
N PHE A 719 5.22 34.49 25.95
CA PHE A 719 4.30 35.53 26.41
C PHE A 719 4.08 36.55 25.29
N ASP A 720 2.82 36.94 25.07
CA ASP A 720 2.39 37.85 23.99
C ASP A 720 1.84 39.19 24.50
N GLY A 721 1.97 39.47 25.80
CA GLY A 721 1.40 40.66 26.44
C GLY A 721 0.12 40.39 27.23
N ALA A 722 -0.66 39.35 26.92
CA ALA A 722 -1.91 39.01 27.62
C ALA A 722 -2.01 37.55 28.08
N PHE A 723 -1.43 36.64 27.30
CA PHE A 723 -1.49 35.20 27.46
C PHE A 723 -0.10 34.59 27.63
N LEU A 724 -0.06 33.52 28.43
CA LEU A 724 1.07 32.60 28.47
C LEU A 724 0.82 31.43 27.52
N TRP A 725 1.82 31.11 26.71
CA TRP A 725 1.77 30.11 25.66
C TRP A 725 2.73 28.95 25.94
N THR A 726 2.21 27.74 25.93
CA THR A 726 2.97 26.49 25.93
C THR A 726 2.10 25.36 25.33
N GLY A 727 2.70 24.48 24.53
CA GLY A 727 2.00 23.38 23.86
C GLY A 727 0.81 23.82 22.99
N GLY A 728 0.85 25.05 22.46
CA GLY A 728 -0.23 25.64 21.66
C GLY A 728 -1.51 25.91 22.45
N LYS A 729 -1.42 26.00 23.78
CA LYS A 729 -2.50 26.44 24.68
C LYS A 729 -2.18 27.85 25.20
N ASN A 730 -3.19 28.72 25.22
CA ASN A 730 -3.10 30.06 25.80
C ASN A 730 -3.76 30.11 27.17
N THR A 731 -3.09 30.72 28.14
CA THR A 731 -3.64 30.98 29.48
C THR A 731 -3.65 32.48 29.74
N ALA A 732 -4.82 33.07 29.92
CA ALA A 732 -4.94 34.52 30.12
C ALA A 732 -4.40 34.91 31.50
N VAL A 733 -3.58 35.98 31.56
CA VAL A 733 -2.94 36.41 32.82
C VAL A 733 -3.36 37.81 33.26
N LEU A 734 -3.83 38.64 32.34
CA LEU A 734 -4.38 39.96 32.65
C LEU A 734 -5.90 39.89 32.78
N THR A 735 -6.44 40.44 33.88
CA THR A 735 -7.88 40.49 34.17
C THR A 735 -8.65 41.52 33.33
N ASN A 736 -7.96 42.55 32.80
CA ASN A 736 -8.52 43.49 31.84
C ASN A 736 -7.76 43.29 30.52
N LEU A 737 -8.39 42.66 29.53
CA LEU A 737 -7.81 42.47 28.20
C LEU A 737 -7.78 43.83 27.47
N PRO A 738 -6.61 44.42 27.15
CA PRO A 738 -6.56 45.55 26.25
C PRO A 738 -6.98 45.12 24.84
N SER A 739 -7.47 46.06 24.01
CA SER A 739 -7.72 45.79 22.59
C SER A 739 -6.42 45.42 21.88
N GLU A 740 -6.45 44.40 21.01
CA GLU A 740 -5.31 43.98 20.20
C GLU A 740 -4.77 45.14 19.34
N PRO A 741 -3.43 45.27 19.17
CA PRO A 741 -2.35 44.41 19.65
C PRO A 741 -2.04 44.57 21.15
N TYR A 742 -1.73 43.46 21.83
CA TYR A 742 -1.48 43.42 23.27
C TYR A 742 -0.16 44.08 23.68
N ILE A 743 0.87 43.99 22.85
CA ILE A 743 2.15 44.70 23.02
C ILE A 743 2.14 45.90 22.06
N ARG A 744 2.42 47.09 22.59
CA ARG A 744 2.44 48.34 21.84
C ARG A 744 3.88 48.84 21.67
N LYS A 745 4.03 49.82 20.78
CA LYS A 745 5.29 50.54 20.59
C LYS A 745 5.78 51.13 21.93
N ASN A 746 7.07 50.94 22.20
CA ASN A 746 7.82 51.30 23.41
C ASN A 746 7.56 50.45 24.65
N ASP A 747 6.69 49.45 24.60
CA ASP A 747 6.54 48.50 25.71
C ASP A 747 7.82 47.68 25.90
N VAL A 748 8.01 47.23 27.15
CA VAL A 748 9.16 46.44 27.59
C VAL A 748 8.67 45.17 28.26
N VAL A 749 9.11 44.03 27.73
CA VAL A 749 8.87 42.72 28.30
C VAL A 749 10.17 42.22 28.90
N GLY A 750 10.20 42.09 30.23
CA GLY A 750 11.29 41.43 30.93
C GLY A 750 10.96 39.96 31.16
N VAL A 751 11.95 39.09 31.02
CA VAL A 751 11.79 37.64 31.18
C VAL A 751 12.83 37.14 32.19
N ALA A 752 12.36 36.51 33.25
CA ALA A 752 13.20 35.97 34.32
C ALA A 752 13.14 34.44 34.32
N LEU A 753 14.30 33.79 34.35
CA LEU A 753 14.48 32.33 34.42
C LEU A 753 15.20 31.95 35.70
N ASP A 754 14.56 31.10 36.52
CA ASP A 754 15.14 30.54 37.74
C ASP A 754 15.25 29.00 37.60
N LEU A 755 16.47 28.49 37.52
CA LEU A 755 16.74 27.05 37.35
C LEU A 755 16.80 26.27 38.68
N THR A 756 16.65 26.94 39.83
CA THR A 756 16.69 26.29 41.15
C THR A 756 15.37 25.56 41.47
N VAL A 757 14.22 26.21 41.21
CA VAL A 757 12.84 25.71 41.44
C VAL A 757 12.08 25.54 40.10
N PRO A 758 12.81 25.34 38.99
CA PRO A 758 12.42 25.62 37.60
C PRO A 758 11.21 26.54 37.42
N ILE A 759 11.42 27.86 37.44
CA ILE A 759 10.36 28.87 37.28
C ILE A 759 10.73 29.89 36.21
N ILE A 760 9.80 30.16 35.29
CA ILE A 760 9.86 31.29 34.35
C ILE A 760 8.73 32.25 34.65
N TYR A 761 9.04 33.52 34.83
CA TYR A 761 8.03 34.56 34.98
C TYR A 761 8.39 35.80 34.17
N PHE A 762 7.36 36.59 33.87
CA PHE A 762 7.45 37.74 33.01
C PHE A 762 7.19 39.02 33.80
N THR A 763 7.77 40.12 33.35
CA THR A 763 7.48 41.48 33.81
C THR A 763 7.07 42.32 32.62
N PHE A 764 5.94 43.03 32.72
CA PHE A 764 5.45 43.92 31.68
C PHE A 764 5.56 45.36 32.17
N ASN A 765 6.37 46.17 31.50
CA ASN A 765 6.66 47.57 31.89
C ASN A 765 7.06 47.71 33.39
N GLY A 766 7.90 46.78 33.87
CA GLY A 766 8.39 46.74 35.26
C GLY A 766 7.41 46.11 36.28
N SER A 767 6.18 45.82 35.89
CA SER A 767 5.19 45.15 36.75
C SER A 767 5.25 43.64 36.60
N ARG A 768 5.27 42.90 37.72
CA ARG A 768 5.32 41.43 37.70
C ARG A 768 3.98 40.85 37.23
N VAL A 769 4.05 39.97 36.23
CA VAL A 769 2.90 39.20 35.73
C VAL A 769 2.52 38.13 36.77
N ARG A 770 1.22 37.99 37.07
CA ARG A 770 0.74 37.16 38.20
C ARG A 770 1.01 35.67 38.01
N SER A 771 0.95 35.17 36.78
CA SER A 771 1.18 33.77 36.44
C SER A 771 2.64 33.52 36.03
N ASN A 772 3.08 32.28 36.18
CA ASN A 772 4.44 31.82 35.88
C ASN A 772 4.42 30.35 35.44
N PHE A 773 5.41 29.94 34.66
CA PHE A 773 5.64 28.54 34.33
C PHE A 773 6.47 27.89 35.45
N ARG A 774 6.11 26.67 35.86
CA ARG A 774 6.80 25.89 36.90
C ARG A 774 7.01 24.45 36.44
N ASN A 775 7.99 23.76 37.05
CA ASN A 775 8.23 22.32 36.88
C ASN A 775 8.49 21.90 35.42
N PHE A 776 9.19 22.73 34.65
CA PHE A 776 9.64 22.36 33.31
C PHE A 776 10.93 21.52 33.36
N ASN A 777 11.18 20.75 32.30
CA ASN A 777 12.36 19.90 32.20
C ASN A 777 13.65 20.75 32.11
N LEU A 778 14.69 20.33 32.82
CA LEU A 778 16.01 20.96 32.83
C LEU A 778 16.99 20.27 31.87
N ASP A 779 16.57 19.22 31.17
CA ASP A 779 17.39 18.54 30.16
C ASP A 779 17.70 19.47 28.98
N GLY A 780 18.97 19.60 28.64
CA GLY A 780 19.44 20.50 27.59
C GLY A 780 19.70 21.93 28.08
N MET A 781 19.85 22.85 27.14
CA MET A 781 20.19 24.25 27.41
C MET A 781 19.02 25.14 27.00
N PHE A 782 18.77 26.18 27.79
CA PHE A 782 17.82 27.23 27.49
C PHE A 782 18.47 28.38 26.75
N PHE A 783 17.76 28.96 25.79
CA PHE A 783 18.15 30.19 25.11
C PHE A 783 16.96 31.14 25.04
N PRO A 784 17.21 32.46 25.10
CA PRO A 784 16.15 33.44 24.94
C PRO A 784 15.72 33.44 23.46
N VAL A 785 14.42 33.54 23.23
CA VAL A 785 13.86 33.50 21.88
C VAL A 785 12.75 34.54 21.74
N MET A 786 12.72 35.14 20.56
CA MET A 786 11.63 36.02 20.14
C MET A 786 11.08 35.49 18.82
N SER A 787 9.77 35.29 18.76
CA SER A 787 9.05 34.94 17.54
C SER A 787 8.26 36.13 17.06
N CYS A 788 8.52 36.57 15.83
CA CYS A 788 7.87 37.71 15.23
C CYS A 788 7.41 37.41 13.80
N SER A 789 6.23 37.93 13.46
CA SER A 789 5.74 38.04 12.09
C SER A 789 6.42 39.19 11.34
N SER A 790 6.10 39.35 10.05
CA SER A 790 6.68 40.40 9.21
C SER A 790 6.43 41.81 9.75
N LYS A 791 7.39 42.73 9.49
CA LYS A 791 7.29 44.18 9.74
C LYS A 791 7.19 44.64 11.21
N LEU A 792 7.64 43.80 12.14
CA LEU A 792 7.90 44.17 13.53
C LEU A 792 9.38 44.54 13.71
N SER A 793 9.67 45.61 14.45
CA SER A 793 11.04 45.97 14.85
C SER A 793 11.15 45.90 16.37
N CYS A 794 11.97 44.98 16.86
CA CYS A 794 12.21 44.76 18.28
C CYS A 794 13.71 44.74 18.58
N ARG A 795 14.10 45.09 19.81
CA ARG A 795 15.49 45.07 20.28
C ARG A 795 15.63 44.23 21.55
N PHE A 796 16.67 43.40 21.60
CA PHE A 796 17.13 42.76 22.81
C PHE A 796 17.91 43.75 23.69
N LEU A 797 17.67 43.68 25.00
CA LEU A 797 18.40 44.41 26.03
C LEU A 797 18.94 43.35 27.02
N LEU A 798 20.22 43.03 26.89
CA LEU A 798 20.85 41.92 27.63
C LEU A 798 21.65 42.39 28.86
N GLY A 799 21.87 43.70 28.99
CA GLY A 799 22.69 44.33 30.03
C GLY A 799 24.11 44.69 29.55
N GLY A 800 24.87 45.38 30.42
CA GLY A 800 26.25 45.82 30.12
C GLY A 800 26.31 46.79 28.94
N ASP A 801 27.31 46.59 28.07
CA ASP A 801 27.51 47.38 26.85
C ASP A 801 26.54 47.00 25.72
N HIS A 802 25.84 45.87 25.85
CA HIS A 802 24.93 45.30 24.84
C HIS A 802 23.45 45.63 25.11
N GLY A 803 23.18 46.88 25.49
CA GLY A 803 21.84 47.40 25.74
C GLY A 803 21.53 47.50 27.23
N ARG A 804 21.41 48.74 27.72
CA ARG A 804 21.08 49.03 29.12
C ARG A 804 19.65 48.62 29.42
N LEU A 805 19.47 47.80 30.46
CA LEU A 805 18.16 47.43 30.97
C LEU A 805 17.39 48.68 31.42
N LYS A 806 16.12 48.78 31.02
CA LYS A 806 15.25 49.90 31.39
C LYS A 806 14.75 49.75 32.82
N TYR A 807 14.57 48.51 33.29
CA TYR A 807 14.24 48.20 34.67
C TYR A 807 15.37 47.41 35.34
N ALA A 808 15.47 47.51 36.66
CA ALA A 808 16.46 46.75 37.40
C ALA A 808 16.08 45.25 37.44
N PRO A 809 17.05 44.32 37.30
CA PRO A 809 16.79 42.90 37.49
C PRO A 809 16.15 42.62 38.86
N PRO A 810 15.22 41.66 38.95
CA PRO A 810 14.66 41.24 40.23
C PRO A 810 15.75 40.74 41.20
N LEU A 811 15.49 40.81 42.51
CA LEU A 811 16.46 40.42 43.54
C LEU A 811 16.99 38.99 43.31
N GLY A 812 18.31 38.87 43.20
CA GLY A 812 18.99 37.59 42.95
C GLY A 812 19.00 37.12 41.50
N PHE A 813 18.63 37.97 40.52
CA PHE A 813 18.78 37.69 39.10
C PHE A 813 19.94 38.47 38.51
N SER A 814 20.68 37.85 37.60
CA SER A 814 21.77 38.51 36.88
C SER A 814 21.35 38.85 35.43
N PRO A 815 21.80 40.00 34.89
CA PRO A 815 21.67 40.28 33.45
C PRO A 815 22.30 39.17 32.60
N LEU A 816 21.61 38.77 31.53
CA LEU A 816 22.01 37.66 30.68
C LEU A 816 23.41 37.84 30.04
N VAL A 817 23.85 39.09 29.83
CA VAL A 817 25.20 39.39 29.30
C VAL A 817 26.33 38.78 30.13
N GLN A 818 26.14 38.55 31.44
CA GLN A 818 27.19 38.00 32.30
C GLN A 818 27.52 36.53 31.99
N CYS A 819 26.73 35.86 31.15
CA CYS A 819 26.99 34.50 30.70
C CYS A 819 27.98 34.42 29.53
N LEU A 820 28.31 35.54 28.88
CA LEU A 820 29.19 35.55 27.72
C LEU A 820 30.59 35.03 28.08
N MET A 821 31.11 34.10 27.28
CA MET A 821 32.44 33.54 27.47
C MET A 821 33.55 34.54 27.07
N PRO A 822 34.77 34.39 27.61
CA PRO A 822 35.92 35.18 27.15
C PRO A 822 36.13 35.03 25.63
N HIS A 823 36.26 36.15 24.92
CA HIS A 823 36.41 36.24 23.45
C HIS A 823 35.17 35.90 22.60
N GLN A 824 34.02 35.59 23.20
CA GLN A 824 32.76 35.36 22.46
C GLN A 824 32.14 36.70 22.02
N VAL A 825 31.86 36.85 20.73
CA VAL A 825 31.15 38.02 20.18
C VAL A 825 29.65 37.74 20.12
N LEU A 826 28.84 38.63 20.70
CA LEU A 826 27.39 38.50 20.67
C LEU A 826 26.84 38.65 19.24
N SER A 827 26.12 37.63 18.76
CA SER A 827 25.40 37.63 17.48
C SER A 827 23.92 37.29 17.68
N LEU A 828 23.08 37.70 16.73
CA LEU A 828 21.69 37.27 16.63
C LEU A 828 21.55 36.30 15.47
N ASP A 829 21.17 35.07 15.79
CA ASP A 829 21.06 33.98 14.84
C ASP A 829 19.59 33.55 14.69
N PRO A 830 19.15 33.19 13.48
CA PRO A 830 17.84 32.56 13.31
C PRO A 830 17.83 31.18 13.98
N CYS A 831 16.75 30.86 14.68
CA CYS A 831 16.60 29.54 15.31
C CYS A 831 16.49 28.40 14.28
N PHE A 832 16.09 28.72 13.04
CA PHE A 832 16.06 27.78 11.92
C PHE A 832 16.46 28.48 10.62
N TYR A 833 17.33 27.86 9.83
CA TYR A 833 17.89 28.43 8.60
C TYR A 833 18.06 27.37 7.52
N PHE A 834 17.69 27.70 6.28
CA PHE A 834 17.88 26.84 5.11
C PHE A 834 19.13 27.21 4.28
N GLY A 835 19.82 28.29 4.62
CA GLY A 835 20.79 28.92 3.75
C GLY A 835 20.22 30.17 3.07
N ASN A 836 21.05 30.85 2.27
CA ASN A 836 20.61 31.99 1.48
C ASN A 836 20.01 31.52 0.16
N LEU A 837 18.70 31.24 0.18
CA LEU A 837 17.97 30.75 -0.99
C LEU A 837 18.03 31.70 -2.18
N ASN A 838 18.09 33.02 -1.97
CA ASN A 838 18.23 34.01 -3.05
C ASN A 838 19.57 33.88 -3.80
N LYS A 839 20.57 33.28 -3.16
CA LYS A 839 21.89 32.99 -3.75
C LYS A 839 22.07 31.49 -4.03
N ASN A 840 21.01 30.69 -3.94
CA ASN A 840 21.05 29.22 -4.03
C ASN A 840 22.05 28.56 -3.07
N VAL A 841 22.38 29.23 -1.96
CA VAL A 841 23.28 28.68 -0.94
C VAL A 841 22.46 27.86 0.03
N LEU A 842 22.78 26.58 0.15
CA LEU A 842 22.14 25.66 1.08
C LEU A 842 23.01 25.49 2.32
N SER A 843 22.38 25.30 3.48
CA SER A 843 23.11 25.07 4.74
C SER A 843 22.63 23.79 5.42
N GLY A 844 23.56 23.05 6.02
CA GLY A 844 23.23 21.92 6.88
C GLY A 844 22.54 22.35 8.18
N PRO A 845 22.21 21.40 9.07
CA PRO A 845 21.82 21.73 10.45
C PRO A 845 22.90 22.60 11.12
N PHE A 846 22.48 23.66 11.81
CA PHE A 846 23.39 24.47 12.60
C PHE A 846 23.97 23.61 13.74
N LEU A 847 25.29 23.44 13.76
CA LEU A 847 25.99 22.92 14.93
C LEU A 847 25.86 23.98 16.03
N ILE A 848 25.12 23.66 17.08
CA ILE A 848 25.17 24.44 18.32
C ILE A 848 26.56 24.17 18.88
N GLU A 849 27.48 25.13 18.75
CA GLU A 849 28.82 25.01 19.32
C GLU A 849 28.70 24.73 20.82
N ASP A 850 29.60 23.88 21.34
CA ASP A 850 29.64 23.36 22.70
C ASP A 850 29.86 24.48 23.75
N ASP A 851 28.88 25.36 23.92
CA ASP A 851 28.69 26.18 25.11
C ASP A 851 28.05 25.32 26.21
N THR A 852 28.56 24.10 26.38
CA THR A 852 28.30 23.31 27.58
C THR A 852 28.90 24.08 28.76
N PRO A 853 28.14 24.28 29.85
CA PRO A 853 28.64 25.01 31.00
C PRO A 853 29.88 24.29 31.55
N PHE A 854 30.91 25.06 31.91
CA PHE A 854 32.18 24.50 32.35
C PHE A 854 32.00 23.68 33.63
N VAL A 855 32.18 22.37 33.50
CA VAL A 855 32.30 21.44 34.62
C VAL A 855 33.76 21.02 34.68
N PRO A 856 34.50 21.38 35.73
CA PRO A 856 35.88 20.92 35.87
C PRO A 856 35.89 19.40 36.04
N ASN A 857 36.69 18.74 35.21
CA ASN A 857 36.89 17.30 35.27
C ASN A 857 38.35 16.98 35.64
N PRO A 858 38.74 17.09 36.92
CA PRO A 858 40.08 16.68 37.35
C PRO A 858 40.33 15.19 37.11
N VAL A 859 41.58 14.84 36.83
CA VAL A 859 42.02 13.45 36.65
C VAL A 859 41.78 12.67 37.94
N ASP A 860 41.05 11.55 37.85
CA ASP A 860 40.77 10.70 39.02
C ASP A 860 42.00 9.88 39.41
N THR A 861 42.49 10.10 40.63
CA THR A 861 43.67 9.44 41.21
C THR A 861 43.31 8.42 42.29
N SER A 862 42.02 8.15 42.53
CA SER A 862 41.52 7.34 43.65
C SER A 862 42.00 5.89 43.60
N ASN A 863 42.05 5.30 42.39
CA ASN A 863 42.44 3.90 42.17
C ASN A 863 43.92 3.70 41.82
N VAL A 864 44.71 4.79 41.81
CA VAL A 864 46.13 4.75 41.44
C VAL A 864 47.00 4.53 42.67
N ALA A 865 47.70 3.39 42.70
CA ALA A 865 48.73 3.08 43.70
C ALA A 865 50.11 3.52 43.19
N LEU A 866 50.88 4.21 44.04
CA LEU A 866 52.25 4.60 43.70
C LEU A 866 53.20 3.40 43.87
N PRO A 867 54.06 3.09 42.88
CA PRO A 867 55.13 2.13 43.05
C PRO A 867 56.09 2.54 44.17
N SER A 868 56.65 1.57 44.90
CA SER A 868 57.56 1.83 46.03
C SER A 868 58.81 2.62 45.64
N SER A 869 59.29 2.49 44.40
CA SER A 869 60.39 3.30 43.83
C SER A 869 60.05 4.78 43.69
N VAL A 870 58.79 5.10 43.39
CA VAL A 870 58.27 6.47 43.20
C VAL A 870 57.85 7.08 44.55
N ASP A 871 57.43 6.27 45.52
CA ASP A 871 57.07 6.78 46.85
C ASP A 871 58.27 7.40 47.61
N THR A 872 59.50 7.01 47.25
CA THR A 872 60.73 7.56 47.85
C THR A 872 61.07 8.99 47.40
N ILE A 873 60.57 9.44 46.25
CA ILE A 873 60.86 10.79 45.72
C ILE A 873 59.88 11.85 46.24
N LYS A 874 58.72 11.46 46.79
CA LYS A 874 57.66 12.41 47.18
C LYS A 874 58.13 13.49 48.15
N GLU A 875 58.97 13.15 49.13
CA GLU A 875 59.43 14.12 50.14
C GLU A 875 60.44 15.09 49.57
N LYS A 876 61.33 14.63 48.69
CA LYS A 876 62.29 15.47 47.97
C LYS A 876 61.61 16.35 46.92
N LEU A 877 60.56 15.84 46.28
CA LEU A 877 59.73 16.62 45.36
C LEU A 877 58.96 17.71 46.13
N ALA A 878 58.35 17.37 47.26
CA ALA A 878 57.68 18.33 48.14
C ALA A 878 58.63 19.40 48.67
N GLU A 879 59.86 19.02 49.05
CA GLU A 879 60.92 19.95 49.45
C GLU A 879 61.26 20.92 48.30
N ASN A 880 61.50 20.43 47.08
CA ASN A 880 61.82 21.32 45.96
C ASN A 880 60.64 22.22 45.55
N ILE A 881 59.40 21.71 45.61
CA ILE A 881 58.19 22.53 45.39
C ILE A 881 58.12 23.67 46.41
N HIS A 882 58.39 23.37 47.69
CA HIS A 882 58.43 24.37 48.76
C HIS A 882 59.54 25.41 48.55
N GLU A 883 60.74 24.97 48.18
CA GLU A 883 61.88 25.87 47.89
C GLU A 883 61.59 26.81 46.70
N MET A 884 60.91 26.31 45.65
CA MET A 884 60.47 27.11 44.50
C MET A 884 59.34 28.08 44.86
N TRP A 885 58.36 27.63 45.64
CA TRP A 885 57.29 28.50 46.14
C TRP A 885 57.85 29.64 47.01
N ALA A 886 58.80 29.32 47.90
CA ALA A 886 59.45 30.30 48.75
C ALA A 886 60.28 31.30 47.93
N LEU A 887 61.01 30.84 46.91
CA LEU A 887 61.73 31.70 45.97
C LEU A 887 60.79 32.71 45.30
N ASN A 888 59.70 32.22 44.68
CA ASN A 888 58.73 33.07 43.97
C ASN A 888 58.03 34.08 44.89
N LYS A 889 57.76 33.69 46.15
CA LYS A 889 57.20 34.60 47.16
C LYS A 889 58.17 35.70 47.56
N ILE A 890 59.45 35.37 47.76
CA ILE A 890 60.47 36.36 48.12
C ILE A 890 60.73 37.33 46.94
N ASP A 891 60.75 36.82 45.70
CA ASP A 891 60.83 37.66 44.50
C ASP A 891 59.63 38.61 44.35
N ALA A 892 58.44 38.18 44.78
CA ALA A 892 57.25 39.03 44.86
C ALA A 892 57.28 40.04 46.06
N GLY A 893 58.36 40.04 46.84
CA GLY A 893 58.59 40.96 47.96
C GLY A 893 57.98 40.51 49.28
N TRP A 894 57.73 39.22 49.49
CA TRP A 894 57.28 38.69 50.77
C TRP A 894 58.46 38.40 51.71
N THR A 895 58.30 38.74 52.99
CA THR A 895 59.31 38.50 54.03
C THR A 895 58.79 37.58 55.13
N TRP A 896 59.68 36.89 55.83
CA TRP A 896 59.32 36.00 56.93
C TRP A 896 58.82 36.75 58.18
N GLY A 897 57.81 36.20 58.87
CA GLY A 897 57.40 36.62 60.21
C GLY A 897 56.38 35.66 60.85
N GLU A 898 56.21 35.70 62.17
CA GLU A 898 55.44 34.70 62.93
C GLU A 898 53.93 34.69 62.64
N ARG A 899 53.38 35.81 62.15
CA ARG A 899 51.97 35.95 61.77
C ARG A 899 51.86 36.33 60.32
N ARG A 900 50.90 35.73 59.63
CA ARG A 900 50.57 36.09 58.25
C ARG A 900 49.91 37.47 58.22
N ASP A 901 50.46 38.37 57.44
CA ASP A 901 49.91 39.69 57.17
C ASP A 901 50.07 40.01 55.69
N ASP A 902 48.95 39.94 54.95
CA ASP A 902 48.94 40.12 53.51
C ASP A 902 49.16 41.60 53.10
N LEU A 903 48.87 42.57 53.99
CA LEU A 903 49.06 43.99 53.73
C LEU A 903 50.54 44.39 53.79
N HIS A 904 51.27 43.82 54.75
CA HIS A 904 52.71 44.03 54.93
C HIS A 904 53.57 42.95 54.23
N ARG A 905 52.93 42.03 53.49
CA ARG A 905 53.58 40.91 52.77
C ARG A 905 54.45 40.04 53.67
N ILE A 906 53.93 39.69 54.85
CA ILE A 906 54.63 38.82 55.81
C ILE A 906 54.05 37.42 55.76
N HIS A 907 54.90 36.41 55.58
CA HIS A 907 54.47 35.01 55.49
C HIS A 907 55.25 34.06 56.43
N PRO A 908 54.58 33.31 57.32
CA PRO A 908 55.24 32.44 58.30
C PRO A 908 55.92 31.21 57.69
N CYS A 909 55.43 30.73 56.55
CA CYS A 909 55.96 29.54 55.88
C CYS A 909 57.28 29.77 55.11
N LEU A 910 57.87 30.98 55.11
CA LEU A 910 59.20 31.24 54.55
C LEU A 910 60.31 30.70 55.48
N THR A 911 60.31 29.40 55.69
CA THR A 911 61.24 28.65 56.54
C THR A 911 61.59 27.31 55.88
N GLN A 912 62.53 26.57 56.46
CA GLN A 912 62.92 25.24 55.95
C GLN A 912 61.75 24.26 55.97
N PHE A 913 61.68 23.35 55.00
CA PHE A 913 60.61 22.35 54.87
C PHE A 913 60.38 21.53 56.16
N GLU A 914 61.45 21.20 56.90
CA GLU A 914 61.35 20.47 58.17
C GLU A 914 60.66 21.27 59.29
N LYS A 915 60.73 22.60 59.23
CA LYS A 915 60.22 23.55 60.24
C LYS A 915 58.85 24.11 59.86
N LEU A 916 58.24 23.64 58.78
CA LEU A 916 56.89 24.02 58.39
C LEU A 916 55.87 23.56 59.44
N PRO A 917 54.77 24.31 59.62
CA PRO A 917 53.61 23.82 60.35
C PRO A 917 53.15 22.46 59.81
N SER A 918 52.71 21.57 60.70
CA SER A 918 52.34 20.20 60.32
C SER A 918 51.22 20.13 59.28
N ALA A 919 50.36 21.15 59.21
CA ALA A 919 49.33 21.28 58.17
C ALA A 919 49.94 21.59 56.79
N GLU A 920 50.83 22.58 56.70
CA GLU A 920 51.48 23.00 55.45
C GLU A 920 52.44 21.93 54.92
N LYS A 921 53.24 21.32 55.80
CA LYS A 921 54.12 20.19 55.42
C LYS A 921 53.33 19.01 54.85
N ARG A 922 52.17 18.71 55.43
CA ARG A 922 51.27 17.67 54.91
C ARG A 922 50.67 18.08 53.57
N TYR A 923 50.31 19.34 53.40
CA TYR A 923 49.80 19.88 52.13
C TYR A 923 50.80 19.69 50.99
N ASP A 924 52.05 20.13 51.16
CA ASP A 924 53.09 19.98 50.12
C ASP A 924 53.41 18.51 49.82
N SER A 925 53.44 17.67 50.86
CA SER A 925 53.64 16.22 50.69
C SER A 925 52.47 15.57 49.95
N GLN A 926 51.24 16.00 50.21
CA GLN A 926 50.04 15.52 49.52
C GLN A 926 50.00 16.02 48.07
N LEU A 927 50.38 17.28 47.82
CA LEU A 927 50.48 17.84 46.47
C LEU A 927 51.45 17.02 45.62
N ALA A 928 52.66 16.76 46.14
CA ALA A 928 53.65 15.91 45.47
C ALA A 928 53.13 14.50 45.16
N VAL A 929 52.44 13.86 46.12
CA VAL A 929 51.81 12.54 45.93
C VAL A 929 50.71 12.60 44.87
N GLN A 930 49.87 13.63 44.87
CA GLN A 930 48.79 13.77 43.89
C GLN A 930 49.35 14.01 42.49
N THR A 931 50.35 14.88 42.33
CA THR A 931 51.00 15.10 41.02
C THR A 931 51.60 13.82 40.46
N LEU A 932 52.28 13.02 41.28
CA LEU A 932 52.82 11.72 40.86
C LEU A 932 51.72 10.73 40.45
N LYS A 933 50.61 10.69 41.18
CA LYS A 933 49.45 9.86 40.82
C LYS A 933 48.78 10.34 39.54
N THR A 934 48.67 11.65 39.32
CA THR A 934 48.12 12.24 38.10
C THR A 934 48.94 11.85 36.88
N ILE A 935 50.27 11.90 36.95
CA ILE A 935 51.15 11.48 35.85
C ILE A 935 50.89 10.01 35.46
N ILE A 936 50.77 9.11 36.45
CA ILE A 936 50.45 7.69 36.20
C ILE A 936 49.04 7.52 35.65
N ALA A 937 48.05 8.26 36.18
CA ALA A 937 46.67 8.22 35.71
C ALA A 937 46.51 8.70 34.26
N LEU A 938 47.37 9.63 33.81
CA LEU A 938 47.46 10.09 32.42
C LEU A 938 48.12 9.06 31.48
N GLY A 939 48.50 7.88 31.99
CA GLY A 939 49.07 6.78 31.20
C GLY A 939 50.58 6.84 31.00
N TYR A 940 51.28 7.73 31.72
CA TYR A 940 52.75 7.80 31.67
C TYR A 940 53.37 6.78 32.61
N TYR A 941 54.42 6.10 32.15
CA TYR A 941 55.19 5.17 32.97
C TYR A 941 56.40 5.88 33.55
N ILE A 942 56.53 5.82 34.89
CA ILE A 942 57.67 6.40 35.60
C ILE A 942 58.73 5.30 35.79
N THR A 943 59.83 5.41 35.04
CA THR A 943 60.98 4.50 35.14
C THR A 943 62.15 5.21 35.84
N MET A 944 62.99 4.44 36.54
CA MET A 944 64.13 4.99 37.28
C MET A 944 65.43 4.64 36.57
N ASP A 945 66.14 5.65 36.09
CA ASP A 945 67.47 5.55 35.50
C ASP A 945 68.53 6.24 36.38
N LYS A 946 69.81 6.04 36.05
CA LYS A 946 70.89 6.76 36.76
C LYS A 946 70.75 8.26 36.50
N PRO A 947 70.85 9.12 37.53
CA PRO A 947 70.70 10.56 37.37
C PRO A 947 71.73 11.08 36.36
N PRO A 948 71.31 11.79 35.29
CA PRO A 948 72.18 12.16 34.18
C PRO A 948 73.22 13.24 34.54
N ALA A 949 73.04 13.96 35.66
CA ALA A 949 73.90 15.06 36.10
C ALA A 949 74.10 15.13 37.63
N ARG A 950 75.17 15.82 38.07
CA ARG A 950 75.44 16.10 39.49
C ARG A 950 74.46 17.16 39.98
N ILE A 951 73.47 16.76 40.78
CA ILE A 951 72.43 17.63 41.36
C ILE A 951 73.09 18.81 42.11
N ARG A 952 72.75 20.04 41.73
CA ARG A 952 73.25 21.28 42.36
C ARG A 952 72.09 22.25 42.60
N PRO A 953 72.04 22.92 43.76
CA PRO A 953 71.09 24.00 44.01
C PRO A 953 71.55 25.31 43.34
N ILE A 954 70.59 26.17 43.03
CA ILE A 954 70.82 27.53 42.52
C ILE A 954 71.50 28.37 43.60
N ARG A 955 72.57 29.10 43.23
CA ARG A 955 73.26 30.02 44.14
C ARG A 955 72.62 31.41 44.08
N LEU A 956 71.75 31.72 45.04
CA LEU A 956 71.13 33.04 45.16
C LEU A 956 72.03 34.05 45.89
N PRO A 957 71.91 35.37 45.65
CA PRO A 957 72.53 36.41 46.49
C PRO A 957 71.88 36.48 47.89
N ASN A 958 72.50 37.19 48.85
CA ASN A 958 71.96 37.29 50.21
C ASN A 958 70.81 38.30 50.31
N GLU A 959 70.85 39.40 49.56
CA GLU A 959 69.73 40.34 49.43
C GLU A 959 69.08 40.12 48.05
N PRO A 960 67.75 39.96 47.93
CA PRO A 960 66.70 39.95 48.97
C PRO A 960 66.37 38.55 49.56
N PHE A 961 67.11 37.49 49.18
CA PHE A 961 66.68 36.11 49.43
C PHE A 961 66.93 35.56 50.84
N MET A 962 67.80 36.18 51.64
CA MET A 962 68.06 35.76 53.02
C MET A 962 67.00 36.36 53.96
N GLN A 963 66.22 35.50 54.60
CA GLN A 963 65.16 35.89 55.52
C GLN A 963 65.70 36.13 56.94
N ALA A 964 64.95 36.86 57.76
CA ALA A 964 65.34 37.20 59.14
C ALA A 964 65.54 35.98 60.06
N ASN A 965 64.94 34.83 59.73
CA ASN A 965 65.10 33.55 60.43
C ASN A 965 66.32 32.72 59.95
N GLY A 966 67.14 33.27 59.06
CA GLY A 966 68.30 32.60 58.46
C GLY A 966 67.95 31.62 57.33
N TYR A 967 66.68 31.54 56.92
CA TYR A 967 66.25 30.74 55.78
C TYR A 967 66.60 31.45 54.46
N LYS A 968 67.06 30.66 53.49
CA LYS A 968 67.34 31.11 52.14
C LYS A 968 66.95 29.97 51.19
N PRO A 969 66.05 30.20 50.23
CA PRO A 969 65.61 29.15 49.34
C PRO A 969 66.79 28.67 48.48
N ALA A 970 66.89 27.37 48.25
CA ALA A 970 67.93 26.72 47.48
C ALA A 970 67.36 25.66 46.52
N PRO A 971 66.48 26.05 45.57
CA PRO A 971 65.90 25.11 44.63
C PRO A 971 66.94 24.55 43.65
N LEU A 972 66.59 23.46 42.97
CA LEU A 972 67.46 22.78 42.01
C LEU A 972 67.67 23.61 40.72
N ASP A 973 68.88 23.54 40.16
CA ASP A 973 69.16 24.11 38.83
C ASP A 973 68.62 23.20 37.72
N LEU A 974 67.51 23.64 37.10
CA LEU A 974 66.78 22.89 36.06
C LEU A 974 67.17 23.28 34.62
N SER A 975 68.11 24.23 34.45
CA SER A 975 68.46 24.80 33.14
C SER A 975 69.09 23.80 32.16
N ALA A 976 69.71 22.73 32.68
CA ALA A 976 70.40 21.72 31.89
C ALA A 976 69.48 20.63 31.29
N VAL A 977 68.20 20.58 31.69
CA VAL A 977 67.24 19.56 31.22
C VAL A 977 66.33 20.15 30.14
N SER A 978 66.29 19.56 28.95
CA SER A 978 65.34 19.91 27.89
C SER A 978 64.17 18.94 27.84
N LEU A 979 62.94 19.44 27.73
CA LEU A 979 61.74 18.62 27.58
C LEU A 979 61.53 18.19 26.12
N THR A 980 61.00 16.98 25.92
CA THR A 980 60.56 16.50 24.60
C THR A 980 59.14 16.99 24.31
N LEU A 981 58.72 17.03 23.03
CA LEU A 981 57.37 17.49 22.62
C LEU A 981 56.23 16.76 23.37
N LYS A 982 56.39 15.46 23.64
CA LYS A 982 55.41 14.68 24.41
C LYS A 982 55.40 15.03 25.91
N LEU A 983 56.54 15.42 26.47
CA LEU A 983 56.59 15.89 27.86
C LEU A 983 56.05 17.32 28.00
N GLU A 984 56.14 18.15 26.95
CA GLU A 984 55.45 19.44 26.90
C GLU A 984 53.92 19.26 26.87
N GLU A 985 53.41 18.22 26.20
CA GLU A 985 51.98 17.85 26.26
C GLU A 985 51.57 17.40 27.67
N LEU A 986 52.39 16.60 28.36
CA LEU A 986 52.17 16.27 29.77
C LEU A 986 52.11 17.52 30.66
N VAL A 987 52.99 18.50 30.42
CA VAL A 987 53.00 19.77 31.16
C VAL A 987 51.67 20.50 30.97
N ASP A 988 51.12 20.52 29.75
CA ASP A 988 49.80 21.11 29.48
C ASP A 988 48.67 20.36 30.18
N GLN A 989 48.67 19.03 30.15
CA GLN A 989 47.67 18.21 30.85
C GLN A 989 47.73 18.41 32.38
N LEU A 990 48.93 18.54 32.95
CA LEU A 990 49.11 18.83 34.37
C LEU A 990 48.63 20.24 34.73
N ALA A 991 48.96 21.24 33.91
CA ALA A 991 48.53 22.62 34.12
C ALA A 991 47.01 22.77 34.01
N GLU A 992 46.38 22.07 33.07
CA GLU A 992 44.93 21.98 32.94
C GLU A 992 44.30 21.29 34.17
N ASN A 993 44.88 20.18 34.64
CA ASN A 993 44.39 19.50 35.83
C ASN A 993 44.47 20.37 37.09
N THR A 994 45.55 21.15 37.25
CA THR A 994 45.68 22.13 38.34
C THR A 994 44.55 23.17 38.30
N HIS A 995 44.23 23.69 37.11
CA HIS A 995 43.12 24.61 36.92
C HIS A 995 41.76 23.96 37.24
N ASN A 996 41.56 22.71 36.80
CA ASN A 996 40.32 21.97 37.07
C ASN A 996 40.13 21.68 38.57
N LEU A 997 41.20 21.36 39.30
CA LEU A 997 41.15 21.17 40.76
C LEU A 997 40.76 22.47 41.47
N TRP A 998 41.42 23.58 41.12
CA TRP A 998 41.09 24.90 41.65
C TRP A 998 39.63 25.28 41.37
N ALA A 999 39.19 25.09 40.12
CA ALA A 999 37.82 25.39 39.71
C ALA A 999 36.81 24.53 40.47
N LYS A 1000 37.07 23.23 40.64
CA LYS A 1000 36.20 22.30 41.38
C LYS A 1000 36.04 22.73 42.84
N GLU A 1001 37.13 23.10 43.52
CA GLU A 1001 37.08 23.60 44.89
C GLU A 1001 36.30 24.91 45.01
N ARG A 1002 36.51 25.84 44.07
CA ARG A 1002 35.79 27.12 44.04
C ARG A 1002 34.29 26.95 43.80
N ILE A 1003 33.90 26.08 42.87
CA ILE A 1003 32.49 25.77 42.61
C ILE A 1003 31.84 25.11 43.84
N GLN A 1004 32.54 24.22 44.54
CA GLN A 1004 32.06 23.65 45.81
C GLN A 1004 31.86 24.70 46.91
N GLN A 1005 32.65 25.77 46.91
CA GLN A 1005 32.49 26.93 47.80
C GLN A 1005 31.38 27.90 47.34
N GLY A 1006 30.65 27.58 46.26
CA GLY A 1006 29.56 28.40 45.74
C GLY A 1006 29.98 29.52 44.78
N TRP A 1007 31.23 29.50 44.29
CA TRP A 1007 31.67 30.48 43.29
C TRP A 1007 31.11 30.17 41.91
N THR A 1008 30.69 31.21 41.20
CA THR A 1008 30.13 31.13 39.85
C THR A 1008 30.90 32.01 38.87
N TYR A 1009 30.74 31.75 37.58
CA TYR A 1009 31.31 32.58 36.54
C TYR A 1009 30.68 33.98 36.50
N GLY A 1010 31.50 34.99 36.23
CA GLY A 1010 31.07 36.34 35.93
C GLY A 1010 32.18 37.12 35.23
N LEU A 1011 31.81 38.14 34.44
CA LEU A 1011 32.76 38.93 33.65
C LEU A 1011 33.81 39.65 34.49
N ASN A 1012 33.47 39.99 35.74
CA ASN A 1012 34.35 40.69 36.68
C ASN A 1012 34.46 39.88 37.97
N GLU A 1013 35.59 40.03 38.66
CA GLU A 1013 35.78 39.47 40.00
C GLU A 1013 34.92 40.24 41.01
N ASP A 1014 34.04 39.51 41.70
CA ASP A 1014 33.12 40.05 42.70
C ASP A 1014 33.09 39.11 43.90
N SER A 1015 33.78 39.52 44.96
CA SER A 1015 33.89 38.73 46.20
C SER A 1015 32.56 38.66 46.96
N ASP A 1016 31.71 39.67 46.86
CA ASP A 1016 30.47 39.75 47.64
C ASP A 1016 29.40 38.81 47.06
N ASN A 1017 29.39 38.66 45.74
CA ASN A 1017 28.49 37.74 45.04
C ASN A 1017 29.15 36.41 44.63
N HIS A 1018 30.38 36.16 45.09
CA HIS A 1018 31.17 34.96 44.78
C HIS A 1018 31.27 34.70 43.26
N ARG A 1019 31.69 35.70 42.47
CA ARG A 1019 31.88 35.59 41.02
C ARG A 1019 33.34 35.74 40.61
N SER A 1020 33.79 34.91 39.67
CA SER A 1020 35.15 34.97 39.12
C SER A 1020 35.16 34.79 37.59
N PRO A 1021 35.95 35.59 36.84
CA PRO A 1021 36.09 35.45 35.38
C PRO A 1021 36.91 34.22 34.97
N HIS A 1022 37.65 33.63 35.89
CA HIS A 1022 38.55 32.52 35.59
C HIS A 1022 37.89 31.14 35.69
N LEU A 1023 36.60 31.06 36.06
CA LEU A 1023 35.83 29.80 36.13
C LEU A 1023 35.32 29.35 34.74
N VAL A 1024 36.27 29.21 33.81
CA VAL A 1024 36.08 28.80 32.42
C VAL A 1024 37.04 27.64 32.08
N PRO A 1025 36.83 26.90 30.98
CA PRO A 1025 37.75 25.84 30.57
C PRO A 1025 39.18 26.37 30.41
N TYR A 1026 40.19 25.55 30.72
CA TYR A 1026 41.60 25.98 30.72
C TYR A 1026 42.01 26.68 29.42
N ALA A 1027 41.55 26.18 28.27
CA ALA A 1027 41.78 26.79 26.95
C ALA A 1027 41.30 28.26 26.82
N LYS A 1028 40.28 28.67 27.58
CA LYS A 1028 39.67 30.02 27.55
C LYS A 1028 40.14 30.91 28.72
N VAL A 1029 41.01 30.43 29.60
CA VAL A 1029 41.59 31.21 30.71
C VAL A 1029 42.60 32.22 30.20
N ASP A 1030 42.79 33.32 30.94
CA ASP A 1030 43.81 34.32 30.65
C ASP A 1030 45.22 33.72 30.53
N GLU A 1031 45.96 34.17 29.52
CA GLU A 1031 47.30 33.69 29.19
C GLU A 1031 48.31 33.85 30.35
N ALA A 1032 48.12 34.84 31.22
CA ALA A 1032 48.97 35.03 32.40
C ALA A 1032 48.84 33.88 33.41
N ILE A 1033 47.62 33.39 33.65
CA ILE A 1033 47.35 32.27 34.57
C ILE A 1033 47.78 30.95 33.92
N LYS A 1034 47.49 30.77 32.62
CA LYS A 1034 47.98 29.60 31.88
C LYS A 1034 49.48 29.47 31.98
N LYS A 1035 50.21 30.56 31.74
CA LYS A 1035 51.66 30.62 31.85
C LYS A 1035 52.14 30.24 33.25
N ALA A 1036 51.56 30.80 34.31
CA ALA A 1036 51.93 30.47 35.68
C ALA A 1036 51.72 28.99 36.03
N ASN A 1037 50.59 28.40 35.61
CA ASN A 1037 50.32 26.97 35.80
C ASN A 1037 51.27 26.09 34.98
N ARG A 1038 51.56 26.49 33.73
CA ARG A 1038 52.50 25.79 32.83
C ARG A 1038 53.92 25.81 33.38
N ASP A 1039 54.37 26.96 33.89
CA ASP A 1039 55.69 27.12 34.49
C ASP A 1039 55.82 26.19 35.72
N THR A 1040 54.81 26.16 36.60
CA THR A 1040 54.76 25.27 37.77
C THR A 1040 54.79 23.78 37.39
N ALA A 1041 54.02 23.39 36.37
CA ALA A 1041 53.99 22.02 35.86
C ALA A 1041 55.32 21.63 35.19
N SER A 1042 55.93 22.54 34.41
CA SER A 1042 57.22 22.33 33.75
C SER A 1042 58.34 22.12 34.75
N GLU A 1043 58.37 22.92 35.81
CA GLU A 1043 59.33 22.79 36.91
C GLU A 1043 59.20 21.43 37.61
N THR A 1044 57.97 20.97 37.84
CA THR A 1044 57.70 19.67 38.48
C THR A 1044 58.21 18.51 37.62
N VAL A 1045 57.93 18.52 36.31
CA VAL A 1045 58.40 17.49 35.36
C VAL A 1045 59.93 17.50 35.24
N ARG A 1046 60.55 18.68 35.13
CA ARG A 1046 62.02 18.82 35.08
C ARG A 1046 62.69 18.34 36.36
N THR A 1047 62.08 18.59 37.52
CA THR A 1047 62.57 18.12 38.82
C THR A 1047 62.67 16.59 38.85
N LEU A 1048 61.64 15.89 38.36
CA LEU A 1048 61.64 14.42 38.28
C LEU A 1048 62.78 13.88 37.41
N LEU A 1049 63.00 14.50 36.24
CA LEU A 1049 64.08 14.14 35.32
C LEU A 1049 65.49 14.36 35.94
N VAL A 1050 65.69 15.45 36.70
CA VAL A 1050 66.97 15.73 37.39
C VAL A 1050 67.28 14.66 38.44
N TYR A 1051 66.27 14.15 39.15
CA TYR A 1051 66.43 13.06 40.11
C TYR A 1051 66.60 11.66 39.46
N GLY A 1052 66.52 11.55 38.13
CA GLY A 1052 66.70 10.31 37.37
C GLY A 1052 65.40 9.53 37.11
N TYR A 1053 64.23 10.15 37.26
CA TYR A 1053 62.94 9.55 36.93
C TYR A 1053 62.55 9.91 35.49
N ASN A 1054 62.62 8.94 34.59
CA ASN A 1054 62.19 9.08 33.19
C ASN A 1054 60.68 8.85 33.08
N LEU A 1055 60.04 9.63 32.21
CA LEU A 1055 58.59 9.62 31.98
C LEU A 1055 58.31 9.17 30.55
N ASP A 1056 57.86 7.93 30.39
CA ASP A 1056 57.55 7.35 29.09
C ASP A 1056 56.08 7.60 28.72
N PRO A 1057 55.78 8.14 27.53
CA PRO A 1057 54.42 8.51 27.12
C PRO A 1057 53.56 7.29 26.74
N PRO A 1058 52.22 7.38 26.83
CA PRO A 1058 51.31 6.31 26.41
C PRO A 1058 51.34 6.07 24.88
N THR A 1059 51.02 4.84 24.46
CA THR A 1059 50.82 4.47 23.04
C THR A 1059 49.49 5.03 22.52
N GLY A 1060 49.51 5.90 21.52
CA GLY A 1060 48.41 6.78 21.11
C GLY A 1060 47.17 6.15 20.45
N GLU A 1061 47.06 4.83 20.34
CA GLU A 1061 45.97 4.16 19.60
C GLU A 1061 44.58 4.34 20.23
N GLY A 1062 44.50 4.57 21.55
CA GLY A 1062 43.21 4.73 22.25
C GLY A 1062 42.54 6.11 22.08
N ASN A 1063 43.33 7.18 21.96
CA ASN A 1063 42.81 8.55 21.87
C ASN A 1063 42.28 8.89 20.47
N GLU A 1064 42.90 8.33 19.41
CA GLU A 1064 42.45 8.55 18.03
C GLU A 1064 41.07 7.93 17.78
N ALA A 1065 40.80 6.74 18.33
CA ALA A 1065 39.50 6.09 18.23
C ALA A 1065 38.39 6.90 18.95
N LEU A 1066 38.68 7.44 20.13
CA LEU A 1066 37.74 8.28 20.88
C LEU A 1066 37.46 9.61 20.18
N LEU A 1067 38.48 10.23 19.56
CA LEU A 1067 38.32 11.44 18.76
C LEU A 1067 37.50 11.18 17.50
N ALA A 1068 37.70 10.05 16.84
CA ALA A 1068 36.91 9.64 15.69
C ALA A 1068 35.43 9.37 16.07
N GLU A 1069 35.18 8.70 17.19
CA GLU A 1069 33.84 8.49 17.74
C GLU A 1069 33.14 9.82 18.10
N ALA A 1070 33.87 10.75 18.72
CA ALA A 1070 33.37 12.08 19.07
C ALA A 1070 33.03 12.93 17.83
N LEU A 1071 33.87 12.88 16.78
CA LEU A 1071 33.58 13.52 15.50
C LEU A 1071 32.35 12.91 14.81
N ARG A 1072 32.20 11.58 14.88
CA ARG A 1072 31.03 10.88 14.33
C ARG A 1072 29.73 11.27 15.04
N GLN A 1073 29.78 11.41 16.37
CA GLN A 1073 28.64 11.92 17.15
C GLN A 1073 28.34 13.40 16.84
N LYS A 1074 29.37 14.22 16.64
CA LYS A 1074 29.24 15.65 16.29
C LYS A 1074 28.49 15.87 14.96
N TYR A 1075 28.66 14.98 13.98
CA TYR A 1075 27.98 15.04 12.69
C TYR A 1075 26.79 14.06 12.54
N ALA A 1076 26.23 13.56 13.65
CA ALA A 1076 25.13 12.61 13.60
C ALA A 1076 23.84 13.17 12.94
N ALA A 1077 23.63 14.48 13.02
CA ALA A 1077 22.50 15.15 12.38
C ALA A 1077 22.83 15.59 10.95
N PHE A 1078 22.02 15.14 9.98
CA PHE A 1078 22.15 15.51 8.58
C PHE A 1078 20.84 16.11 8.04
N ARG A 1079 20.94 16.83 6.91
CA ARG A 1079 19.79 17.37 6.19
C ARG A 1079 19.93 17.03 4.72
N THR A 1080 18.89 16.42 4.16
CA THR A 1080 18.82 16.07 2.74
C THR A 1080 18.03 17.13 1.98
N TYR A 1081 18.61 17.67 0.91
CA TYR A 1081 17.93 18.55 -0.03
C TYR A 1081 17.57 17.76 -1.29
N ARG A 1082 16.32 17.91 -1.75
CA ARG A 1082 15.84 17.28 -2.99
C ARG A 1082 14.92 18.23 -3.75
N VAL A 1083 14.88 18.07 -5.07
CA VAL A 1083 13.98 18.82 -5.94
C VAL A 1083 12.57 18.18 -5.91
N GLU A 1084 11.53 18.93 -6.26
CA GLU A 1084 10.16 18.40 -6.38
C GLU A 1084 10.05 17.25 -7.39
N ARG A 1085 9.17 16.30 -7.10
CA ARG A 1085 8.89 15.13 -7.95
C ARG A 1085 8.49 15.49 -9.39
N ASN A 1086 7.90 16.66 -9.61
CA ASN A 1086 7.47 17.11 -10.93
C ASN A 1086 8.64 17.38 -11.88
N TYR A 1087 9.85 17.59 -11.36
CA TYR A 1087 11.07 17.78 -12.14
C TYR A 1087 11.87 16.48 -12.30
N ALA A 1088 11.32 15.33 -11.92
CA ALA A 1088 11.97 14.05 -12.12
C ALA A 1088 12.12 13.75 -13.62
N VAL A 1089 13.30 13.27 -14.00
CA VAL A 1089 13.67 12.99 -15.39
C VAL A 1089 13.58 11.50 -15.67
N THR A 1090 13.01 11.12 -16.82
CA THR A 1090 12.81 9.71 -17.24
C THR A 1090 13.57 9.35 -18.52
N SER A 1091 14.10 10.33 -19.25
CA SER A 1091 14.89 10.13 -20.46
C SER A 1091 15.90 11.26 -20.68
N GLY A 1092 16.89 11.01 -21.53
CA GLY A 1092 17.90 12.00 -21.91
C GLY A 1092 19.15 12.02 -21.01
N LYS A 1093 20.00 13.02 -21.24
CA LYS A 1093 21.23 13.27 -20.48
C LYS A 1093 21.08 14.56 -19.70
N TRP A 1094 21.36 14.51 -18.40
CA TRP A 1094 21.16 15.60 -17.45
C TRP A 1094 22.44 15.87 -16.67
N TYR A 1095 22.60 17.11 -16.23
CA TYR A 1095 23.71 17.49 -15.37
C TYR A 1095 23.31 18.61 -14.42
N PHE A 1096 23.90 18.62 -13.23
CA PHE A 1096 23.83 19.76 -12.32
C PHE A 1096 25.20 20.01 -11.67
N GLU A 1097 25.38 21.25 -11.20
CA GLU A 1097 26.60 21.70 -10.52
C GLU A 1097 26.33 21.95 -9.04
N PHE A 1098 27.32 21.60 -8.23
CA PHE A 1098 27.33 21.82 -6.79
C PHE A 1098 28.66 22.46 -6.38
N GLU A 1099 28.60 23.67 -5.84
CA GLU A 1099 29.77 24.42 -5.35
C GLU A 1099 29.98 24.18 -3.84
N VAL A 1100 31.20 23.77 -3.46
CA VAL A 1100 31.57 23.46 -2.08
C VAL A 1100 32.06 24.73 -1.39
N LEU A 1101 31.31 25.25 -0.41
CA LEU A 1101 31.74 26.44 0.36
C LEU A 1101 32.48 26.10 1.67
N THR A 1102 32.34 24.86 2.17
CA THR A 1102 32.93 24.42 3.44
C THR A 1102 33.57 23.04 3.29
N ALA A 1103 34.69 22.80 3.96
CA ALA A 1103 35.44 21.54 3.90
C ALA A 1103 34.87 20.47 4.86
N GLY A 1104 33.55 20.28 4.87
CA GLY A 1104 32.85 19.36 5.77
C GLY A 1104 32.34 18.08 5.09
N PRO A 1105 31.86 17.10 5.87
CA PRO A 1105 31.21 15.90 5.33
C PRO A 1105 29.89 16.29 4.68
N MET A 1106 29.78 16.08 3.36
CA MET A 1106 28.56 16.26 2.59
C MET A 1106 28.48 15.18 1.51
N ARG A 1107 27.29 14.92 0.98
CA ARG A 1107 27.08 13.92 -0.08
C ARG A 1107 26.20 14.52 -1.17
N VAL A 1108 26.60 14.30 -2.41
CA VAL A 1108 25.90 14.82 -3.60
C VAL A 1108 25.69 13.70 -4.62
N GLY A 1109 24.56 13.70 -5.32
CA GLY A 1109 24.27 12.69 -6.34
C GLY A 1109 22.81 12.65 -6.75
N TRP A 1110 22.37 11.52 -7.31
CA TRP A 1110 21.02 11.31 -7.83
C TRP A 1110 20.22 10.39 -6.93
N ALA A 1111 18.90 10.58 -6.91
CA ALA A 1111 17.96 9.75 -6.18
C ALA A 1111 16.73 9.49 -7.02
N ARG A 1112 16.10 8.32 -6.85
CA ARG A 1112 14.78 8.07 -7.41
C ARG A 1112 13.74 8.96 -6.72
N ALA A 1113 12.68 9.33 -7.45
CA ALA A 1113 11.66 10.26 -6.97
C ALA A 1113 10.83 9.74 -5.78
N ASP A 1114 10.83 8.42 -5.58
CA ASP A 1114 10.17 7.68 -4.50
C ASP A 1114 11.07 7.44 -3.27
N CYS A 1115 12.25 8.08 -3.21
CA CYS A 1115 13.15 7.90 -2.08
C CYS A 1115 12.53 8.28 -0.73
N ASN A 1116 12.81 7.47 0.29
CA ASN A 1116 12.28 7.66 1.63
C ASN A 1116 12.87 8.93 2.28
N PRO A 1117 12.04 9.79 2.88
CA PRO A 1117 12.54 10.92 3.63
C PRO A 1117 13.22 10.43 4.92
N GLY A 1118 14.49 10.80 5.12
CA GLY A 1118 15.23 10.50 6.35
C GLY A 1118 16.38 9.50 6.20
N SER A 1119 16.59 8.91 5.02
CA SER A 1119 17.81 8.16 4.72
C SER A 1119 18.93 9.10 4.26
N MET A 1120 20.18 8.78 4.59
CA MET A 1120 21.34 9.44 3.99
C MET A 1120 21.45 9.04 2.51
N LEU A 1121 21.91 9.97 1.67
CA LEU A 1121 22.21 9.66 0.28
C LEU A 1121 23.25 8.53 0.19
N GLY A 1122 22.94 7.49 -0.59
CA GLY A 1122 23.74 6.28 -0.78
C GLY A 1122 23.45 5.14 0.21
N ALA A 1123 22.61 5.35 1.24
CA ALA A 1123 22.28 4.29 2.19
C ALA A 1123 21.38 3.20 1.59
N ASP A 1124 20.47 3.60 0.71
CA ASP A 1124 19.47 2.73 0.08
C ASP A 1124 19.80 2.51 -1.40
N GLU A 1125 19.24 1.44 -1.99
CA GLU A 1125 19.37 1.10 -3.42
C GLU A 1125 18.75 2.15 -4.37
N THR A 1126 17.97 3.09 -3.83
CA THR A 1126 17.28 4.14 -4.60
C THR A 1126 18.10 5.42 -4.74
N THR A 1127 19.31 5.46 -4.18
CA THR A 1127 20.14 6.67 -4.11
C THR A 1127 21.60 6.38 -4.46
N TRP A 1128 22.20 7.26 -5.26
CA TRP A 1128 23.61 7.23 -5.62
C TRP A 1128 24.26 8.50 -5.12
N ALA A 1129 25.38 8.36 -4.39
CA ALA A 1129 26.02 9.48 -3.74
C ALA A 1129 27.53 9.45 -3.91
N PHE A 1130 28.12 10.63 -3.97
CA PHE A 1130 29.55 10.87 -3.88
C PHE A 1130 29.85 11.69 -2.61
N ASP A 1131 30.75 11.17 -1.78
CA ASP A 1131 31.29 11.79 -0.57
C ASP A 1131 32.71 12.28 -0.85
N GLY A 1132 32.84 13.56 -1.20
CA GLY A 1132 34.12 14.18 -1.47
C GLY A 1132 34.94 14.55 -0.22
N TYR A 1133 34.43 14.30 1.00
CA TYR A 1133 35.23 14.48 2.21
C TYR A 1133 36.06 13.21 2.52
N ASN A 1134 35.45 12.03 2.35
CA ASN A 1134 36.10 10.73 2.56
C ASN A 1134 36.68 10.11 1.27
N GLU A 1135 36.45 10.73 0.10
CA GLU A 1135 36.86 10.21 -1.21
C GLU A 1135 36.18 8.86 -1.53
N GLU A 1136 34.86 8.80 -1.33
CA GLU A 1136 34.09 7.57 -1.50
C GLU A 1136 32.85 7.80 -2.38
N LYS A 1137 32.55 6.85 -3.26
CA LYS A 1137 31.21 6.71 -3.83
C LYS A 1137 30.41 5.72 -2.98
N VAL A 1138 29.14 6.04 -2.76
CA VAL A 1138 28.27 5.33 -1.84
C VAL A 1138 26.99 4.88 -2.56
N TYR A 1139 26.72 3.59 -2.52
CA TYR A 1139 25.52 2.98 -3.07
C TYR A 1139 25.10 1.77 -2.22
N ALA A 1140 23.83 1.69 -1.83
CA ALA A 1140 23.29 0.61 -0.98
C ALA A 1140 24.14 0.30 0.27
N SER A 1141 24.64 1.36 0.94
CA SER A 1141 25.57 1.28 2.08
C SER A 1141 26.93 0.62 1.79
N SER A 1142 27.24 0.31 0.53
CA SER A 1142 28.58 -0.04 0.08
C SER A 1142 29.37 1.23 -0.22
N THR A 1143 30.57 1.31 0.33
CA THR A 1143 31.51 2.41 0.07
C THR A 1143 32.67 1.89 -0.77
N GLU A 1144 32.99 2.63 -1.83
CA GLU A 1144 34.15 2.36 -2.68
C GLU A 1144 34.97 3.64 -2.79
N SER A 1145 36.29 3.54 -2.60
CA SER A 1145 37.19 4.69 -2.76
C SER A 1145 37.13 5.23 -4.20
N PHE A 1146 36.87 6.53 -4.34
CA PHE A 1146 36.64 7.19 -5.60
C PHE A 1146 36.97 8.69 -5.52
N GLY A 1147 37.68 9.21 -6.51
CA GLY A 1147 37.89 10.66 -6.66
C GLY A 1147 39.03 11.24 -5.82
N LYS A 1148 38.86 12.50 -5.42
CA LYS A 1148 39.81 13.30 -4.61
C LYS A 1148 39.04 14.13 -3.60
N GLN A 1149 39.69 14.49 -2.51
CA GLN A 1149 39.11 15.34 -1.48
C GLN A 1149 38.85 16.76 -2.01
N TRP A 1150 37.64 17.28 -1.79
CA TRP A 1150 37.29 18.65 -2.19
C TRP A 1150 37.88 19.72 -1.27
N VAL A 1151 38.03 20.92 -1.80
CA VAL A 1151 38.49 22.12 -1.11
C VAL A 1151 37.40 23.20 -1.26
N PRO A 1152 37.24 24.13 -0.29
CA PRO A 1152 36.31 25.25 -0.45
C PRO A 1152 36.58 26.05 -1.73
N GLY A 1153 35.56 26.20 -2.56
CA GLY A 1153 35.61 26.80 -3.90
C GLY A 1153 35.54 25.77 -5.05
N ASP A 1154 35.60 24.47 -4.76
CA ASP A 1154 35.51 23.43 -5.78
C ASP A 1154 34.07 23.27 -6.31
N VAL A 1155 33.95 22.98 -7.61
CA VAL A 1155 32.68 22.74 -8.29
C VAL A 1155 32.60 21.26 -8.69
N VAL A 1156 31.57 20.58 -8.19
CA VAL A 1156 31.25 19.18 -8.49
C VAL A 1156 30.15 19.14 -9.54
N GLY A 1157 30.47 18.64 -10.74
CA GLY A 1157 29.48 18.34 -11.77
C GLY A 1157 29.00 16.90 -11.67
N VAL A 1158 27.68 16.69 -11.55
CA VAL A 1158 27.09 15.36 -11.49
C VAL A 1158 26.27 15.14 -12.75
N PHE A 1159 26.64 14.12 -13.52
CA PHE A 1159 25.99 13.78 -14.79
C PHE A 1159 25.02 12.61 -14.58
N LEU A 1160 24.05 12.46 -15.47
CA LEU A 1160 23.15 11.33 -15.53
C LEU A 1160 22.82 11.06 -16.98
N ASP A 1161 23.11 9.85 -17.44
CA ASP A 1161 22.71 9.34 -18.74
C ASP A 1161 21.73 8.17 -18.55
N LEU A 1162 20.45 8.43 -18.86
CA LEU A 1162 19.41 7.42 -18.75
C LEU A 1162 19.38 6.44 -19.93
N VAL A 1163 20.10 6.73 -21.02
CA VAL A 1163 20.21 5.84 -22.19
C VAL A 1163 21.29 4.78 -21.93
N ASP A 1164 22.44 5.22 -21.43
CA ASP A 1164 23.58 4.32 -21.15
C ASP A 1164 23.53 3.77 -19.70
N HIS A 1165 22.58 4.22 -18.89
CA HIS A 1165 22.44 3.90 -17.46
C HIS A 1165 23.71 4.21 -16.64
N THR A 1166 24.34 5.35 -16.94
CA THR A 1166 25.57 5.81 -16.28
C THR A 1166 25.36 7.10 -15.50
N ILE A 1167 25.94 7.18 -14.30
CA ILE A 1167 25.99 8.37 -13.44
C ILE A 1167 27.44 8.84 -13.36
#